data_AF-A0A7Z9ZGB7-F1
#
_entry.id   AF-A0A7Z9ZGB7-F1
#
_cell.length_a   1.000
_cell.length_b   1.000
_cell.length_c   1.000
_cell.angle_alpha   90.00
_cell.angle_beta   90.00
_cell.angle_gamma   90.00
#
_symmetry.space_group_name_H-M   'P 1'
#
loop_
_entity.id
_entity.type
_entity.pdbx_description
1 polymer ?
#
loop_
_entity_poly.entity_id
_entity_poly.type
_entity_poly.pdbx_seq_one_letter_code
_entity_poly.pdbx_strand_id
1 'polypeptide(L)'
;MACGRGQMLSLLAGERNGLFQLRGGLPMGLSHPGLGLTAQRSSQHHHQHRRSSMPVTEERGQGEQVRRRWHLLRRVRQLVQFSLLALFLYLVYKTTWTGGSLIPVNLFSRFDPLMALSSMLASRSVVLNLAPAIITVLATLALGRIWCGWICPLGTVLDLFGRRSQGSIPPKFRQIKYYLLFTILFLALFGSLALMFFDPITVFIRTLAGVIYPGIQQISHASTSSLLSERLLALSWAAASLLLIILLLNIVEKRFWCRYLCPLGGLIGLLSRFSWLKRRVKEQEGITPCRLDCPAGTNVTGFVALVSQGRFEKASALIRQWNPLTTVCGHVCPHPCESDCNRQGCDEAISINALERFVGDYVMSKDGLTGPRPVAITRGQKVAIVGAGPAGLSAAYHLRRKGYYVKVFEKLDVPGGMLAVGIPRYRLPREVLQYDIDFVKKQGVEIETGVEVDRQKLDEIRREYGALFVAVGAHQSRTLGLPGEDLRGVIHGVEFLRELNLGKEVEIGSRVAVIGGGDVAVDAARCALRLGSDVTIYYRRSREEMPCRGEELEEAEEEGVKIQYLVTPSRFIGENGHVTGMECLRMRLGEPDESGRRRPIPIPGSEFTVPADTVILAIGQYPDLGWLAESGVEMAPGGTVKTNEAGMTSVPGIFAGGDAVSGPATVAEAIGAGIRAATAMDKYLCGEPVTVERPTARRLQFEDLPPERRPRERQERPAVATLPVAVRRKSFDEVRQALTREEAVKEAQRCINWNCAECGLCAQICPMGTIAPGDFSSHPGECTVCMDCFAFCPAGVASLEGSWIPAPVHEYDPSRRQLLASAATAVAGFGLLRMGVGKGENPFLLRPPGATPEAEFLAKCVRCDQCIKVCPRQTLRPALFEAGWDGIWTPVLVPRLGGCDYDCNACGQVCPTGAIPPLSLEEKRRAVIGIAYVHRDRCIRCMLCIEECPVQALVEVEVEDAKFPQVIPDRCIGCGNCEHICPVKGESAIRVYAPGARPARPAPPPPTPTPEATKVLEETPEGVTPQPSEKRAHVHRDLCIRCMICVKECPVGAIEKVMVDDVEYPRVVVETCIGCGICEEECPTDPKAIRLYAPEELPES
;
A
#
# COMPACT_ATOMS: atom_id res chain seq x y z
N MET A 1 1.51 -4.83 30.19
CA MET A 1 1.88 -3.83 31.23
C MET A 1 1.57 -2.42 30.71
N ALA A 2 0.31 -1.99 30.78
CA ALA A 2 -0.13 -0.61 30.55
C ALA A 2 -1.58 -0.41 31.03
N CYS A 3 -1.92 -0.99 32.19
CA CYS A 3 -3.17 -0.73 32.91
C CYS A 3 -2.75 -0.59 34.38
N GLY A 4 -2.56 0.65 34.83
CA GLY A 4 -1.91 0.96 36.09
C GLY A 4 -1.15 2.28 36.04
N ARG A 5 -1.89 3.37 35.80
CA ARG A 5 -1.50 4.76 36.11
C ARG A 5 -2.74 5.63 35.93
N GLY A 6 -3.58 5.64 36.96
CA GLY A 6 -4.82 6.40 36.97
C GLY A 6 -5.39 6.47 38.38
N GLN A 7 -4.57 6.84 39.37
CA GLN A 7 -5.00 7.24 40.72
C GLN A 7 -3.80 7.85 41.46
N MET A 8 -3.58 9.15 41.25
CA MET A 8 -2.88 10.08 42.17
C MET A 8 -2.76 11.41 41.42
N LEU A 9 -3.75 12.29 41.59
CA LEU A 9 -3.68 13.76 41.47
C LEU A 9 -5.11 14.32 41.54
N SER A 10 -5.75 14.13 42.69
CA SER A 10 -6.99 14.82 43.05
C SER A 10 -6.94 15.13 44.54
N LEU A 11 -6.04 16.02 44.92
CA LEU A 11 -5.96 16.72 46.21
C LEU A 11 -4.83 17.76 46.04
N LEU A 12 -5.09 19.02 46.42
CA LEU A 12 -4.27 20.23 46.25
C LEU A 12 -4.55 21.07 45.00
N ALA A 13 -5.59 21.89 45.06
CA ALA A 13 -5.50 23.35 44.87
C ALA A 13 -6.90 23.97 45.02
N GLY A 14 -7.22 24.38 46.26
CA GLY A 14 -8.30 25.30 46.53
C GLY A 14 -7.86 26.75 46.27
N GLU A 15 -8.88 27.57 46.02
CA GLU A 15 -8.96 29.01 46.22
C GLU A 15 -8.13 29.96 45.32
N ARG A 16 -8.86 30.71 44.48
CA ARG A 16 -8.96 32.18 44.61
C ARG A 16 -10.22 32.72 43.94
N ASN A 17 -11.02 33.40 44.76
CA ASN A 17 -12.11 34.34 44.46
C ASN A 17 -11.75 35.34 43.34
N GLY A 18 -12.64 36.01 42.61
CA GLY A 18 -14.08 36.27 42.72
C GLY A 18 -14.44 37.51 41.85
N LEU A 19 -15.73 37.91 41.88
CA LEU A 19 -16.37 39.13 41.31
C LEU A 19 -16.68 39.05 39.79
N PHE A 20 -17.89 39.32 39.27
CA PHE A 20 -18.97 40.23 39.67
C PHE A 20 -20.34 39.65 39.28
N GLN A 21 -21.37 39.98 40.05
CA GLN A 21 -22.76 39.60 39.89
C GLN A 21 -23.62 40.86 39.66
N LEU A 22 -24.80 40.69 39.03
CA LEU A 22 -26.09 41.39 39.24
C LEU A 22 -26.66 42.35 38.16
N ARG A 23 -27.88 41.95 37.71
CA ARG A 23 -29.19 42.65 37.69
C ARG A 23 -29.69 43.43 36.46
N GLY A 24 -30.97 43.13 36.15
CA GLY A 24 -31.97 43.95 35.42
C GLY A 24 -32.62 43.15 34.26
N GLY A 25 -33.92 42.86 34.13
CA GLY A 25 -35.11 43.28 34.87
C GLY A 25 -36.21 43.81 33.91
N LEU A 26 -37.18 42.94 33.57
CA LEU A 26 -38.59 43.20 33.23
C LEU A 26 -39.07 43.61 31.80
N PRO A 27 -40.36 43.35 31.46
CA PRO A 27 -40.89 42.96 30.14
C PRO A 27 -42.02 43.87 29.61
N MET A 28 -42.52 43.63 28.38
CA MET A 28 -43.89 43.90 27.86
C MET A 28 -43.95 43.27 26.44
N GLY A 29 -45.00 42.64 25.91
CA GLY A 29 -46.42 42.67 26.19
C GLY A 29 -47.18 43.00 24.88
N LEU A 30 -48.03 42.06 24.42
CA LEU A 30 -49.23 42.25 23.55
C LEU A 30 -49.08 42.53 22.04
N SER A 31 -49.56 41.60 21.19
CA SER A 31 -50.85 41.71 20.46
C SER A 31 -50.98 40.73 19.26
N HIS A 32 -52.12 40.02 19.24
CA HIS A 32 -52.73 39.16 18.19
C HIS A 32 -53.22 39.99 16.96
N PRO A 33 -53.95 39.45 15.94
CA PRO A 33 -54.00 38.15 15.23
C PRO A 33 -54.19 38.28 13.67
N GLY A 34 -54.28 37.15 12.94
CA GLY A 34 -54.95 37.01 11.62
C GLY A 34 -54.19 37.61 10.41
N LEU A 35 -54.25 37.14 9.17
CA LEU A 35 -55.24 36.41 8.38
C LEU A 35 -54.48 35.74 7.20
N GLY A 36 -54.99 34.61 6.72
CA GLY A 36 -54.46 33.95 5.53
C GLY A 36 -54.75 34.69 4.23
N LEU A 37 -54.10 34.25 3.15
CA LEU A 37 -54.72 33.99 1.85
C LEU A 37 -53.70 33.36 0.88
N THR A 38 -54.19 32.31 0.24
CA THR A 38 -53.75 31.62 -0.97
C THR A 38 -53.11 32.50 -2.05
N ALA A 39 -52.07 31.99 -2.70
CA ALA A 39 -51.86 32.20 -4.14
C ALA A 39 -50.96 31.10 -4.74
N GLN A 40 -51.59 30.18 -5.47
CA GLN A 40 -50.96 29.48 -6.58
C GLN A 40 -50.37 30.50 -7.56
N ARG A 41 -49.16 30.28 -8.04
CA ARG A 41 -48.76 30.70 -9.38
C ARG A 41 -47.75 29.73 -9.96
N SER A 42 -48.30 28.86 -10.79
CA SER A 42 -47.66 28.23 -11.92
C SER A 42 -46.97 29.27 -12.82
N SER A 43 -45.69 29.07 -13.12
CA SER A 43 -45.07 29.61 -14.32
C SER A 43 -44.58 28.45 -15.19
N GLN A 44 -45.43 28.11 -16.16
CA GLN A 44 -45.03 27.39 -17.36
C GLN A 44 -44.05 28.26 -18.13
N HIS A 45 -42.82 27.77 -18.34
CA HIS A 45 -42.01 28.19 -19.47
C HIS A 45 -41.79 26.99 -20.38
N HIS A 46 -42.61 26.93 -21.42
CA HIS A 46 -42.35 26.18 -22.63
C HIS A 46 -41.10 26.76 -23.31
N HIS A 47 -40.00 26.02 -23.26
CA HIS A 47 -39.01 26.05 -24.34
C HIS A 47 -38.93 24.66 -24.96
N GLN A 48 -39.58 24.54 -26.13
CA GLN A 48 -39.35 23.48 -27.09
C GLN A 48 -37.87 23.46 -27.47
N HIS A 49 -37.13 22.45 -27.01
CA HIS A 49 -35.90 22.03 -27.67
C HIS A 49 -36.07 20.60 -28.18
N ARG A 50 -35.88 20.50 -29.51
CA ARG A 50 -35.94 19.32 -30.36
C ARG A 50 -35.46 18.05 -29.65
N ARG A 51 -36.35 17.04 -29.64
CA ARG A 51 -35.98 15.63 -29.47
C ARG A 51 -34.99 15.26 -30.57
N SER A 52 -33.70 15.17 -30.23
CA SER A 52 -32.79 14.31 -30.96
C SER A 52 -32.84 12.96 -30.26
N SER A 53 -33.36 11.96 -30.95
CA SER A 53 -33.30 10.56 -30.55
C SER A 53 -31.85 10.11 -30.60
N MET A 54 -31.16 10.13 -29.45
CA MET A 54 -29.90 9.42 -29.29
C MET A 54 -30.18 7.92 -29.03
N PRO A 55 -29.37 7.00 -29.60
CA PRO A 55 -29.59 5.57 -29.45
C PRO A 55 -29.41 5.08 -28.01
N VAL A 56 -30.28 4.16 -27.62
CA VAL A 56 -30.48 3.57 -26.29
C VAL A 56 -29.36 2.60 -25.91
N THR A 57 -28.10 3.08 -25.79
CA THR A 57 -26.97 2.25 -25.31
C THR A 57 -26.04 2.93 -24.30
N GLU A 58 -26.21 4.22 -23.99
CA GLU A 58 -25.19 5.00 -23.25
C GLU A 58 -25.35 5.06 -21.72
N GLU A 59 -26.46 4.58 -21.14
CA GLU A 59 -26.83 5.02 -19.77
C GLU A 59 -26.74 3.96 -18.66
N ARG A 60 -26.36 2.71 -18.99
CA ARG A 60 -25.57 1.84 -18.07
C ARG A 60 -24.20 2.48 -17.74
N GLY A 61 -23.87 3.55 -18.45
CA GLY A 61 -22.59 4.24 -18.49
C GLY A 61 -22.14 4.85 -17.17
N GLN A 62 -22.89 5.65 -16.41
CA GLN A 62 -22.24 6.65 -15.53
C GLN A 62 -21.30 6.10 -14.43
N GLY A 63 -21.67 5.06 -13.67
CA GLY A 63 -20.77 4.48 -12.65
C GLY A 63 -19.57 3.75 -13.26
N GLU A 64 -19.79 3.04 -14.37
CA GLU A 64 -18.75 2.36 -15.13
C GLU A 64 -17.88 3.35 -15.92
N GLN A 65 -18.45 4.45 -16.39
CA GLN A 65 -17.85 5.54 -17.15
C GLN A 65 -17.02 6.42 -16.22
N VAL A 66 -17.47 6.68 -14.99
CA VAL A 66 -16.64 7.27 -13.93
C VAL A 66 -15.45 6.35 -13.62
N ARG A 67 -15.66 5.04 -13.46
CA ARG A 67 -14.53 4.10 -13.28
C ARG A 67 -13.61 4.06 -14.50
N ARG A 68 -14.14 4.00 -15.72
CA ARG A 68 -13.38 4.02 -16.98
C ARG A 68 -12.58 5.32 -17.09
N ARG A 69 -13.14 6.47 -16.71
CA ARG A 69 -12.45 7.76 -16.63
C ARG A 69 -11.29 7.71 -15.63
N TRP A 70 -11.49 7.16 -14.44
CA TRP A 70 -10.42 7.02 -13.45
C TRP A 70 -9.36 6.00 -13.86
N HIS A 71 -9.75 4.92 -14.53
CA HIS A 71 -8.83 3.96 -15.15
C HIS A 71 -8.01 4.62 -16.27
N LEU A 72 -8.63 5.46 -17.10
CA LEU A 72 -7.96 6.22 -18.14
C LEU A 72 -6.97 7.20 -17.50
N LEU A 73 -7.38 8.00 -16.50
CA LEU A 73 -6.48 8.92 -15.79
C LEU A 73 -5.32 8.18 -15.12
N ARG A 74 -5.56 6.99 -14.56
CA ARG A 74 -4.51 6.12 -14.03
C ARG A 74 -3.55 5.66 -15.12
N ARG A 75 -4.03 5.29 -16.31
CA ARG A 75 -3.19 4.91 -17.47
C ARG A 75 -2.39 6.09 -17.99
N VAL A 76 -3.01 7.27 -18.11
CA VAL A 76 -2.34 8.53 -18.50
C VAL A 76 -1.23 8.85 -17.51
N ARG A 77 -1.49 8.76 -16.20
CA ARG A 77 -0.46 8.89 -15.17
C ARG A 77 0.70 7.92 -15.40
N GLN A 78 0.41 6.64 -15.60
CA GLN A 78 1.44 5.61 -15.82
C GLN A 78 2.27 5.93 -17.07
N LEU A 79 1.62 6.36 -18.17
CA LEU A 79 2.30 6.76 -19.38
C LEU A 79 3.24 7.95 -19.12
N VAL A 80 2.76 9.02 -18.48
CA VAL A 80 3.60 10.18 -18.11
C VAL A 80 4.79 9.73 -17.26
N GLN A 81 4.53 8.89 -16.26
CA GLN A 81 5.54 8.38 -15.34
C GLN A 81 6.64 7.57 -16.06
N PHE A 82 6.28 6.69 -16.99
CA PHE A 82 7.24 5.91 -17.76
C PHE A 82 7.96 6.74 -18.82
N SER A 83 7.27 7.64 -19.50
CA SER A 83 7.88 8.56 -20.48
C SER A 83 8.92 9.46 -19.83
N LEU A 84 8.65 9.97 -18.62
CA LEU A 84 9.61 10.80 -17.87
C LEU A 84 10.79 10.00 -17.33
N LEU A 85 10.59 8.74 -16.92
CA LEU A 85 11.70 7.85 -16.59
C LEU A 85 12.57 7.55 -17.82
N ALA A 86 11.95 7.26 -18.97
CA ALA A 86 12.67 7.03 -20.22
C ALA A 86 13.46 8.28 -20.66
N LEU A 87 12.84 9.46 -20.59
CA LEU A 87 13.52 10.74 -20.83
C LEU A 87 14.71 10.93 -19.88
N PHE A 88 14.53 10.67 -18.59
CA PHE A 88 15.61 10.78 -17.61
C PHE A 88 16.78 9.84 -17.94
N LEU A 89 16.50 8.57 -18.26
CA LEU A 89 17.53 7.59 -18.63
C LEU A 89 18.23 7.99 -19.94
N TYR A 90 17.49 8.47 -20.94
CA TYR A 90 18.04 8.99 -22.19
C TYR A 90 18.96 10.19 -21.96
N LEU A 91 18.57 11.14 -21.11
CA LEU A 91 19.42 12.30 -20.78
C LEU A 91 20.73 11.83 -20.13
N VAL A 92 20.66 10.95 -19.12
CA VAL A 92 21.86 10.39 -18.47
C VAL A 92 22.75 9.65 -19.48
N TYR A 93 22.15 8.83 -20.36
CA TYR A 93 22.87 8.12 -21.43
C TYR A 93 23.59 9.09 -22.36
N LYS A 94 22.88 10.09 -22.90
CA LYS A 94 23.41 11.05 -23.88
C LYS A 94 24.56 11.88 -23.30
N THR A 95 24.43 12.28 -22.03
CA THR A 95 25.48 12.97 -21.28
C THR A 95 26.80 12.20 -21.29
N THR A 96 26.68 10.88 -21.10
CA THR A 96 27.83 10.04 -20.80
C THR A 96 28.48 9.52 -22.09
N TRP A 97 27.70 9.27 -23.16
CA TRP A 97 28.21 8.79 -24.45
C TRP A 97 28.63 9.88 -25.42
N THR A 98 27.82 10.93 -25.63
CA THR A 98 27.97 11.83 -26.80
C THR A 98 28.48 13.23 -26.46
N GLY A 99 28.90 13.46 -25.21
CA GLY A 99 29.48 14.75 -24.78
C GLY A 99 28.53 15.95 -24.84
N GLY A 100 27.22 15.74 -25.01
CA GLY A 100 26.26 16.85 -25.08
C GLY A 100 24.85 16.45 -25.46
N SER A 101 23.86 17.19 -24.93
CA SER A 101 22.42 17.03 -25.19
C SER A 101 21.77 18.39 -25.47
N LEU A 102 20.78 18.44 -26.38
CA LEU A 102 19.97 19.65 -26.62
C LEU A 102 19.19 20.08 -25.36
N ILE A 103 18.83 19.10 -24.52
CA ILE A 103 18.15 19.29 -23.25
C ILE A 103 19.17 19.04 -22.13
N PRO A 104 19.39 19.98 -21.19
CA PRO A 104 20.42 19.82 -20.17
C PRO A 104 20.06 18.71 -19.17
N VAL A 105 21.08 17.98 -18.75
CA VAL A 105 20.99 16.73 -17.97
C VAL A 105 20.52 16.97 -16.54
N ASN A 106 20.83 18.16 -16.01
CA ASN A 106 20.31 18.65 -14.74
C ASN A 106 18.84 19.07 -14.78
N LEU A 107 18.11 18.88 -15.88
CA LEU A 107 16.71 19.28 -15.98
C LEU A 107 15.89 18.85 -14.76
N PHE A 108 15.93 17.57 -14.38
CA PHE A 108 15.18 17.06 -13.23
C PHE A 108 15.63 17.67 -11.91
N SER A 109 16.93 17.94 -11.74
CA SER A 109 17.47 18.59 -10.55
C SER A 109 17.09 20.07 -10.46
N ARG A 110 16.88 20.77 -11.59
CA ARG A 110 16.41 22.17 -11.60
C ARG A 110 14.97 22.33 -11.12
N PHE A 111 14.17 21.28 -11.24
CA PHE A 111 12.79 21.22 -10.72
C PHE A 111 12.72 20.74 -9.27
N ASP A 112 13.86 20.51 -8.60
CA ASP A 112 13.93 20.01 -7.24
C ASP A 112 13.84 21.15 -6.21
N PRO A 113 12.72 21.30 -5.48
CA PRO A 113 12.56 22.35 -4.48
C PRO A 113 13.44 22.16 -3.23
N LEU A 114 13.84 20.93 -2.89
CA LEU A 114 14.76 20.72 -1.78
C LEU A 114 16.15 21.23 -2.16
N MET A 115 16.60 20.91 -3.37
CA MET A 115 17.89 21.37 -3.87
C MET A 115 17.93 22.89 -4.03
N ALA A 116 16.84 23.50 -4.53
CA ALA A 116 16.69 24.96 -4.61
C ALA A 116 16.78 25.62 -3.24
N LEU A 117 15.96 25.19 -2.29
CA LEU A 117 15.88 25.79 -0.96
C LEU A 117 17.19 25.63 -0.18
N SER A 118 17.74 24.41 -0.13
CA SER A 118 19.00 24.15 0.59
C SER A 118 20.16 24.96 0.01
N SER A 119 20.30 25.02 -1.32
CA SER A 119 21.37 25.78 -1.98
C SER A 119 21.27 27.28 -1.67
N MET A 120 20.06 27.86 -1.75
CA MET A 120 19.85 29.28 -1.46
C MET A 120 20.10 29.62 0.02
N LEU A 121 19.74 28.72 0.94
CA LEU A 121 20.04 28.88 2.37
C LEU A 121 21.56 28.81 2.64
N ALA A 122 22.25 27.86 2.02
CA ALA A 122 23.69 27.66 2.19
C ALA A 122 24.53 28.78 1.58
N SER A 123 24.22 29.18 0.34
CA SER A 123 24.94 30.24 -0.36
C SER A 123 24.53 31.65 0.05
N ARG A 124 23.42 31.78 0.79
CA ARG A 124 22.78 33.07 1.13
C ARG A 124 22.54 33.95 -0.10
N SER A 125 22.25 33.32 -1.25
CA SER A 125 22.07 33.99 -2.54
C SER A 125 21.01 33.30 -3.39
N VAL A 126 20.37 34.06 -4.28
CA VAL A 126 19.33 33.53 -5.17
C VAL A 126 19.99 32.80 -6.34
N VAL A 127 19.74 31.51 -6.45
CA VAL A 127 20.25 30.66 -7.55
C VAL A 127 19.19 30.58 -8.67
N LEU A 128 19.28 31.48 -9.65
CA LEU A 128 18.29 31.59 -10.74
C LEU A 128 18.14 30.31 -11.57
N ASN A 129 19.20 29.51 -11.71
CA ASN A 129 19.15 28.22 -12.42
C ASN A 129 18.19 27.21 -11.79
N LEU A 130 17.82 27.39 -10.51
CA LEU A 130 16.88 26.55 -9.77
C LEU A 130 15.47 27.18 -9.68
N ALA A 131 15.21 28.30 -10.36
CA ALA A 131 13.88 28.89 -10.46
C ALA A 131 12.78 27.92 -10.97
N PRO A 132 13.05 26.95 -11.87
CA PRO A 132 12.05 25.96 -12.27
C PRO A 132 11.44 25.15 -11.11
N ALA A 133 12.12 25.05 -9.95
CA ALA A 133 11.57 24.42 -8.75
C ALA A 133 10.27 25.10 -8.26
N ILE A 134 10.05 26.37 -8.58
CA ILE A 134 8.79 27.09 -8.30
C ILE A 134 7.60 26.38 -8.98
N ILE A 135 7.78 25.85 -10.18
CA ILE A 135 6.73 25.10 -10.90
C ILE A 135 6.32 23.86 -10.08
N THR A 136 7.30 23.15 -9.51
CA THR A 136 7.04 22.00 -8.63
C THR A 136 6.29 22.41 -7.36
N VAL A 137 6.65 23.54 -6.75
CA VAL A 137 5.95 24.09 -5.58
C VAL A 137 4.51 24.46 -5.92
N LEU A 138 4.28 25.19 -7.00
CA LEU A 138 2.94 25.58 -7.46
C LEU A 138 2.08 24.36 -7.81
N ALA A 139 2.65 23.40 -8.55
CA ALA A 139 1.97 22.14 -8.84
C ALA A 139 1.63 21.36 -7.55
N THR A 140 2.47 21.46 -6.53
CA THR A 140 2.23 20.83 -5.22
C THR A 140 1.08 21.49 -4.46
N LEU A 141 1.02 22.82 -4.48
CA LEU A 141 -0.07 23.60 -3.91
C LEU A 141 -1.38 23.43 -4.68
N ALA A 142 -1.33 23.08 -5.97
CA ALA A 142 -2.54 22.79 -6.75
C ALA A 142 -3.02 21.34 -6.57
N LEU A 143 -2.10 20.37 -6.68
CA LEU A 143 -2.42 18.96 -6.93
C LEU A 143 -1.87 17.99 -5.86
N GLY A 144 -1.29 18.50 -4.78
CA GLY A 144 -0.68 17.67 -3.73
C GLY A 144 0.68 17.12 -4.14
N ARG A 145 1.12 15.96 -3.64
CA ARG A 145 2.45 15.40 -3.97
C ARG A 145 2.55 14.80 -5.38
N ILE A 146 2.09 15.53 -6.41
CA ILE A 146 2.05 15.07 -7.80
C ILE A 146 3.43 14.70 -8.34
N TRP A 147 4.48 15.44 -7.98
CA TRP A 147 5.86 15.13 -8.34
C TRP A 147 6.24 13.70 -8.00
N CYS A 148 5.91 13.25 -6.79
CA CYS A 148 6.24 11.92 -6.29
C CYS A 148 5.45 10.79 -7.00
N GLY A 149 4.28 11.10 -7.58
CA GLY A 149 3.40 10.13 -8.23
C GLY A 149 3.50 10.08 -9.77
N TRP A 150 3.96 11.17 -10.39
CA TRP A 150 3.90 11.39 -11.84
C TRP A 150 5.25 11.67 -12.48
N ILE A 151 6.20 12.29 -11.76
CA ILE A 151 7.41 12.86 -12.36
C ILE A 151 8.69 12.19 -11.86
N CYS A 152 8.77 11.90 -10.56
CA CYS A 152 9.99 11.43 -9.92
C CYS A 152 10.48 10.07 -10.48
N PRO A 153 11.69 9.99 -11.07
CA PRO A 153 12.19 8.74 -11.66
C PRO A 153 12.42 7.64 -10.62
N LEU A 154 12.95 7.98 -9.44
CA LEU A 154 13.08 7.03 -8.33
C LEU A 154 11.70 6.53 -7.88
N GLY A 155 10.70 7.40 -7.82
CA GLY A 155 9.31 7.02 -7.51
C GLY A 155 8.73 6.03 -8.52
N THR A 156 9.08 6.16 -9.80
CA THR A 156 8.72 5.21 -10.87
C THR A 156 9.36 3.85 -10.69
N VAL A 157 10.66 3.81 -10.41
CA VAL A 157 11.36 2.55 -10.13
C VAL A 157 10.73 1.86 -8.90
N LEU A 158 10.44 2.61 -7.83
CA LEU A 158 9.77 2.06 -6.64
C LEU A 158 8.32 1.63 -6.88
N ASP A 159 7.67 2.08 -7.96
CA ASP A 159 6.35 1.59 -8.35
C ASP A 159 6.41 0.29 -9.15
N LEU A 160 7.47 0.12 -9.95
CA LEU A 160 7.73 -1.08 -10.76
C LEU A 160 8.12 -2.27 -9.90
N PHE A 161 8.96 -2.04 -8.90
CA PHE A 161 9.45 -3.05 -7.97
C PHE A 161 8.70 -2.91 -6.64
N GLY A 162 8.41 -4.00 -5.92
CA GLY A 162 7.81 -3.95 -4.58
C GLY A 162 6.42 -4.59 -4.43
N ARG A 163 6.16 -5.18 -3.26
CA ARG A 163 4.90 -5.88 -2.95
C ARG A 163 3.81 -4.90 -2.53
N ARG A 164 2.56 -5.12 -2.95
CA ARG A 164 1.37 -4.38 -2.47
C ARG A 164 0.94 -4.79 -1.04
N SER A 165 1.89 -5.15 -0.17
CA SER A 165 1.62 -5.44 1.24
C SER A 165 1.44 -4.14 2.02
N GLN A 166 0.52 -4.15 2.99
CA GLN A 166 0.36 -3.07 3.95
C GLN A 166 0.89 -3.47 5.32
N GLY A 167 1.53 -2.51 6.00
CA GLY A 167 1.44 -2.40 7.46
C GLY A 167 2.32 -3.31 8.29
N SER A 168 3.56 -3.55 7.88
CA SER A 168 4.57 -4.12 8.79
C SER A 168 5.20 -3.06 9.69
N ILE A 169 5.29 -1.80 9.24
CA ILE A 169 6.03 -0.75 9.92
C ILE A 169 5.08 0.30 10.52
N PRO A 170 5.20 0.60 11.83
CA PRO A 170 4.36 1.57 12.51
C PRO A 170 4.35 2.96 11.83
N PRO A 171 3.20 3.66 11.77
CA PRO A 171 3.08 4.97 11.15
C PRO A 171 4.04 6.04 11.71
N LYS A 172 4.41 5.95 13.00
CA LYS A 172 5.38 6.85 13.66
C LYS A 172 6.73 6.96 12.94
N PHE A 173 7.16 5.93 12.23
CA PHE A 173 8.42 5.97 11.49
C PHE A 173 8.39 6.95 10.31
N ARG A 174 7.20 7.37 9.84
CA ARG A 174 7.05 8.39 8.78
C ARG A 174 7.66 9.73 9.17
N GLN A 175 7.91 9.95 10.46
CA GLN A 175 8.54 11.16 11.01
C GLN A 175 10.01 11.29 10.60
N ILE A 176 10.71 10.18 10.33
CA ILE A 176 12.16 10.15 10.07
C ILE A 176 12.56 11.05 8.89
N LYS A 177 11.83 11.01 7.77
CA LYS A 177 12.12 11.87 6.61
C LYS A 177 12.06 13.36 6.93
N TYR A 178 11.23 13.75 7.89
CA TYR A 178 11.11 15.14 8.28
C TYR A 178 12.23 15.54 9.26
N TYR A 179 12.66 14.67 10.16
CA TYR A 179 13.90 14.87 10.92
C TYR A 179 15.09 15.06 9.98
N LEU A 180 15.21 14.19 8.96
CA LEU A 180 16.25 14.30 7.94
C LEU A 180 16.14 15.63 7.17
N LEU A 181 14.94 16.01 6.72
CA LEU A 181 14.69 17.29 6.06
C LEU A 181 15.14 18.48 6.91
N PHE A 182 14.69 18.57 8.16
CA PHE A 182 15.03 19.71 9.02
C PHE A 182 16.53 19.74 9.36
N THR A 183 17.16 18.58 9.52
CA THR A 183 18.62 18.49 9.69
C THR A 183 19.34 19.04 8.45
N ILE A 184 18.92 18.65 7.23
CA ILE A 184 19.49 19.17 5.98
C ILE A 184 19.33 20.70 5.88
N LEU A 185 18.12 21.21 6.12
CA LEU A 185 17.85 22.65 6.04
C LEU A 185 18.62 23.44 7.12
N PHE A 186 18.78 22.87 8.31
CA PHE A 186 19.55 23.49 9.38
C PHE A 186 21.04 23.52 9.04
N LEU A 187 21.64 22.42 8.58
CA LEU A 187 23.03 22.43 8.12
C LEU A 187 23.26 23.43 6.97
N ALA A 188 22.27 23.56 6.08
CA ALA A 188 22.31 24.55 5.02
C ALA A 188 22.38 25.98 5.57
N LEU A 189 21.69 26.34 6.67
CA LEU A 189 21.82 27.68 7.28
C LEU A 189 23.26 28.03 7.71
N PHE A 190 24.07 27.01 8.03
CA PHE A 190 25.49 27.14 8.38
C PHE A 190 26.43 26.97 7.18
N GLY A 191 25.89 26.94 5.95
CA GLY A 191 26.66 26.82 4.72
C GLY A 191 27.09 25.40 4.36
N SER A 192 26.59 24.37 5.06
CA SER A 192 26.93 22.98 4.77
C SER A 192 25.81 22.27 4.02
N LEU A 193 26.15 21.77 2.83
CA LEU A 193 25.28 20.92 2.01
C LEU A 193 25.64 19.43 2.10
N ALA A 194 26.41 19.03 3.12
CA ALA A 194 27.00 17.69 3.24
C ALA A 194 25.97 16.54 3.14
N LEU A 195 24.75 16.74 3.66
CA LEU A 195 23.68 15.72 3.62
C LEU A 195 22.83 15.72 2.34
N MET A 196 23.15 16.56 1.35
CA MET A 196 22.41 16.60 0.08
C MET A 196 22.54 15.33 -0.76
N PHE A 197 23.47 14.42 -0.43
CA PHE A 197 23.51 13.11 -1.07
C PHE A 197 22.28 12.24 -0.78
N PHE A 198 21.49 12.54 0.27
CA PHE A 198 20.22 11.88 0.56
C PHE A 198 19.05 12.40 -0.30
N ASP A 199 19.31 13.35 -1.19
CA ASP A 199 18.33 13.76 -2.20
C ASP A 199 18.01 12.60 -3.18
N PRO A 200 16.73 12.26 -3.42
CA PRO A 200 16.37 11.13 -4.28
C PRO A 200 16.91 11.23 -5.72
N ILE A 201 16.99 12.43 -6.30
CA ILE A 201 17.51 12.61 -7.66
C ILE A 201 19.02 12.38 -7.66
N THR A 202 19.72 12.90 -6.66
CA THR A 202 21.15 12.76 -6.46
C THR A 202 21.55 11.29 -6.26
N VAL A 203 20.90 10.54 -5.36
CA VAL A 203 21.15 9.10 -5.16
C VAL A 203 21.01 8.33 -6.47
N PHE A 204 19.95 8.62 -7.23
CA PHE A 204 19.63 7.91 -8.46
C PHE A 204 20.62 8.22 -9.59
N ILE A 205 20.94 9.51 -9.82
CA ILE A 205 21.94 9.95 -10.81
C ILE A 205 23.33 9.38 -10.51
N ARG A 206 23.74 9.36 -9.23
CA ARG A 206 25.05 8.83 -8.80
C ARG A 206 25.17 7.34 -9.09
N THR A 207 24.16 6.56 -8.72
CA THR A 207 24.18 5.11 -8.93
C THR A 207 24.20 4.74 -10.42
N LEU A 208 23.37 5.39 -11.23
CA LEU A 208 23.27 5.08 -12.66
C LEU A 208 24.58 5.36 -13.39
N ALA A 209 25.13 6.57 -13.23
CA ALA A 209 26.31 6.96 -13.98
C ALA A 209 27.65 6.57 -13.31
N GLY A 210 27.64 6.25 -12.01
CA GLY A 210 28.85 5.82 -11.28
C GLY A 210 29.09 4.31 -11.29
N VAL A 211 28.03 3.49 -11.34
CA VAL A 211 28.14 2.02 -11.26
C VAL A 211 27.54 1.34 -12.48
N ILE A 212 26.25 1.58 -12.75
CA ILE A 212 25.51 0.80 -13.74
C ILE A 212 26.09 1.00 -15.13
N TYR A 213 26.31 2.25 -15.51
CA TYR A 213 26.75 2.59 -16.86
C TYR A 213 28.22 2.19 -17.14
N PRO A 214 29.22 2.51 -16.28
CA PRO A 214 30.58 2.02 -16.47
C PRO A 214 30.66 0.49 -16.50
N GLY A 215 29.85 -0.20 -15.67
CA GLY A 215 29.74 -1.66 -15.70
C GLY A 215 29.25 -2.19 -17.05
N ILE A 216 28.26 -1.54 -17.67
CA ILE A 216 27.79 -1.89 -19.01
C ILE A 216 28.91 -1.72 -20.05
N GLN A 217 29.68 -0.62 -19.98
CA GLN A 217 30.80 -0.38 -20.90
C GLN A 217 31.92 -1.42 -20.77
N GLN A 218 32.22 -1.83 -19.54
CA GLN A 218 33.24 -2.86 -19.28
C GLN A 218 32.82 -4.23 -19.85
N ILE A 219 31.51 -4.53 -19.85
CA ILE A 219 30.97 -5.76 -20.45
C ILE A 219 30.96 -5.66 -21.98
N SER A 220 30.66 -4.49 -22.56
CA SER A 220 30.57 -4.32 -24.01
C SER A 220 31.92 -4.21 -24.72
N HIS A 221 32.96 -3.72 -24.04
CA HIS A 221 34.31 -3.61 -24.56
C HIS A 221 35.23 -4.59 -23.81
N ALA A 222 35.20 -5.87 -24.20
CA ALA A 222 36.02 -6.95 -23.63
C ALA A 222 37.55 -6.81 -23.88
N SER A 223 38.04 -5.60 -24.18
CA SER A 223 39.46 -5.33 -24.34
C SER A 223 39.72 -3.84 -24.08
N THR A 224 40.11 -3.50 -22.86
CA THR A 224 41.05 -2.40 -22.53
C THR A 224 41.25 -2.31 -21.02
N SER A 225 42.51 -2.47 -20.61
CA SER A 225 43.03 -2.40 -19.26
C SER A 225 43.08 -0.97 -18.70
N SER A 226 41.97 -0.21 -18.75
CA SER A 226 41.89 1.07 -18.03
C SER A 226 41.47 0.81 -16.59
N LEU A 227 42.47 0.75 -15.71
CA LEU A 227 42.29 0.79 -14.25
C LEU A 227 41.48 2.04 -13.87
N LEU A 228 40.18 1.87 -13.61
CA LEU A 228 39.47 2.74 -12.68
C LEU A 228 40.22 2.65 -11.34
N SER A 229 40.78 3.77 -10.87
CA SER A 229 41.47 3.82 -9.58
C SER A 229 40.59 3.22 -8.47
N GLU A 230 41.15 2.39 -7.57
CA GLU A 230 40.40 1.71 -6.50
C GLU A 230 39.46 2.63 -5.69
N ARG A 231 39.86 3.89 -5.50
CA ARG A 231 39.07 4.92 -4.79
C ARG A 231 37.75 5.28 -5.48
N LEU A 232 37.71 5.23 -6.81
CA LEU A 232 36.51 5.53 -7.60
C LEU A 232 35.49 4.39 -7.56
N LEU A 233 36.00 3.16 -7.53
CA LEU A 233 35.17 1.98 -7.32
C LEU A 233 34.46 2.08 -5.96
N ALA A 234 35.20 2.31 -4.88
CA ALA A 234 34.67 2.33 -3.51
C ALA A 234 33.51 3.32 -3.30
N LEU A 235 33.65 4.54 -3.83
CA LEU A 235 32.64 5.58 -3.74
C LEU A 235 31.41 5.27 -4.62
N SER A 236 31.61 4.83 -5.85
CA SER A 236 30.52 4.39 -6.72
C SER A 236 29.74 3.23 -6.07
N TRP A 237 30.43 2.26 -5.45
CA TRP A 237 29.81 1.16 -4.70
C TRP A 237 28.98 1.62 -3.50
N ALA A 238 29.37 2.69 -2.80
CA ALA A 238 28.57 3.22 -1.69
C ALA A 238 27.20 3.75 -2.15
N ALA A 239 27.16 4.50 -3.26
CA ALA A 239 25.90 4.98 -3.84
C ALA A 239 25.02 3.83 -4.35
N ALA A 240 25.62 2.83 -5.02
CA ALA A 240 24.89 1.65 -5.46
C ALA A 240 24.36 0.79 -4.30
N SER A 241 25.13 0.66 -3.22
CA SER A 241 24.70 -0.03 -2.01
C SER A 241 23.48 0.66 -1.39
N LEU A 242 23.48 2.00 -1.32
CA LEU A 242 22.33 2.76 -0.84
C LEU A 242 21.09 2.53 -1.72
N LEU A 243 21.22 2.59 -3.05
CA LEU A 243 20.08 2.31 -3.95
C LEU A 243 19.60 0.87 -3.81
N LEU A 244 20.50 -0.10 -3.70
CA LEU A 244 20.16 -1.50 -3.48
C LEU A 244 19.38 -1.68 -2.17
N ILE A 245 19.83 -1.08 -1.07
CA ILE A 245 19.11 -1.08 0.22
C ILE A 245 17.72 -0.47 0.05
N ILE A 246 17.59 0.66 -0.66
CA ILE A 246 16.30 1.28 -0.96
C ILE A 246 15.37 0.31 -1.71
N LEU A 247 15.88 -0.41 -2.71
CA LEU A 247 15.11 -1.38 -3.48
C LEU A 247 14.73 -2.61 -2.64
N LEU A 248 15.62 -3.11 -1.79
CA LEU A 248 15.35 -4.22 -0.87
C LEU A 248 14.27 -3.85 0.16
N LEU A 249 14.36 -2.66 0.77
CA LEU A 249 13.34 -2.16 1.70
C LEU A 249 11.98 -1.95 1.01
N ASN A 250 11.98 -1.63 -0.29
CA ASN A 250 10.78 -1.49 -1.10
C ASN A 250 10.08 -2.84 -1.38
N ILE A 251 10.75 -3.98 -1.19
CA ILE A 251 10.12 -5.31 -1.20
C ILE A 251 9.27 -5.52 0.06
N VAL A 252 9.70 -4.98 1.20
CA VAL A 252 9.00 -5.07 2.49
C VAL A 252 7.72 -4.24 2.47
N GLU A 253 7.84 -2.96 2.12
CA GLU A 253 6.70 -2.07 1.90
C GLU A 253 6.89 -1.25 0.64
N LYS A 254 5.88 -1.24 -0.23
CA LYS A 254 5.90 -0.43 -1.44
C LYS A 254 6.12 1.06 -1.12
N ARG A 255 6.97 1.70 -1.90
CA ARG A 255 7.41 3.10 -1.74
C ARG A 255 8.01 3.39 -0.36
N PHE A 256 8.74 2.44 0.23
CA PHE A 256 9.42 2.60 1.53
C PHE A 256 10.17 3.93 1.65
N TRP A 257 11.04 4.24 0.69
CA TRP A 257 11.84 5.47 0.68
C TRP A 257 10.96 6.72 0.72
N CYS A 258 9.95 6.82 -0.15
CA CYS A 258 9.04 7.96 -0.21
C CYS A 258 8.22 8.13 1.09
N ARG A 259 7.91 7.02 1.75
CA ARG A 259 7.10 7.00 2.97
C ARG A 259 7.90 7.41 4.20
N TYR A 260 9.14 6.94 4.32
CA TYR A 260 9.90 6.98 5.57
C TYR A 260 11.16 7.83 5.56
N LEU A 261 11.86 7.98 4.42
CA LEU A 261 13.21 8.55 4.39
C LEU A 261 13.37 9.77 3.47
N CYS A 262 12.59 9.89 2.40
CA CYS A 262 12.79 10.90 1.35
C CYS A 262 12.62 12.35 1.86
N PRO A 263 13.70 13.15 1.98
CA PRO A 263 13.61 14.52 2.50
C PRO A 263 12.85 15.45 1.54
N LEU A 264 13.02 15.26 0.22
CA LEU A 264 12.23 15.96 -0.81
C LEU A 264 10.73 15.66 -0.66
N GLY A 265 10.38 14.40 -0.44
CA GLY A 265 9.01 13.99 -0.17
C GLY A 265 8.46 14.60 1.12
N GLY A 266 9.30 14.74 2.15
CA GLY A 266 8.99 15.48 3.37
C GLY A 266 8.64 16.94 3.08
N LEU A 267 9.48 17.65 2.33
CA LEU A 267 9.29 19.07 1.99
C LEU A 267 7.98 19.27 1.20
N ILE A 268 7.78 18.50 0.14
CA ILE A 268 6.56 18.52 -0.67
C ILE A 268 5.34 18.12 0.19
N GLY A 269 5.52 17.23 1.16
CA GLY A 269 4.52 16.88 2.19
C GLY A 269 3.99 18.07 2.97
N LEU A 270 4.90 18.87 3.52
CA LEU A 270 4.56 20.07 4.29
C LEU A 270 3.77 21.07 3.44
N LEU A 271 4.07 21.16 2.15
CA LEU A 271 3.35 22.04 1.21
C LEU A 271 1.99 21.46 0.80
N SER A 272 1.92 20.15 0.52
CA SER A 272 0.71 19.49 0.03
C SER A 272 -0.46 19.46 1.02
N ARG A 273 -0.26 19.83 2.30
CA ARG A 273 -1.38 20.07 3.24
C ARG A 273 -2.29 21.23 2.80
N PHE A 274 -1.71 22.17 2.05
CA PHE A 274 -2.37 23.32 1.45
C PHE A 274 -2.84 23.05 0.02
N SER A 275 -2.78 21.80 -0.45
CA SER A 275 -3.17 21.49 -1.83
C SER A 275 -4.63 21.86 -2.08
N TRP A 276 -4.93 22.54 -3.18
CA TRP A 276 -6.30 22.88 -3.55
C TRP A 276 -7.13 21.61 -3.83
N LEU A 277 -6.63 20.69 -4.66
CA LEU A 277 -7.33 19.44 -4.96
C LEU A 277 -7.06 18.38 -3.88
N LYS A 278 -8.13 17.85 -3.29
CA LYS A 278 -8.07 16.83 -2.23
C LYS A 278 -8.99 15.67 -2.57
N ARG A 279 -8.55 14.47 -2.20
CA ARG A 279 -9.41 13.29 -2.28
C ARG A 279 -10.46 13.36 -1.17
N ARG A 280 -11.73 13.27 -1.55
CA ARG A 280 -12.84 13.01 -0.63
C ARG A 280 -13.57 11.72 -1.00
N VAL A 281 -14.29 11.20 -0.02
CA VAL A 281 -15.27 10.15 -0.20
C VAL A 281 -16.59 10.78 0.23
N LYS A 282 -17.64 10.66 -0.60
CA LYS A 282 -18.94 11.20 -0.25
C LYS A 282 -19.39 10.58 1.09
N GLU A 283 -19.64 11.44 2.07
CA GLU A 283 -19.95 11.07 3.45
C GLU A 283 -21.30 10.32 3.52
N GLN A 284 -21.41 9.38 4.45
CA GLN A 284 -22.60 8.56 4.62
C GLN A 284 -23.67 9.32 5.41
N GLU A 285 -24.57 9.99 4.71
CA GLU A 285 -25.84 10.40 5.32
C GLU A 285 -26.80 9.20 5.31
N GLY A 286 -26.68 8.32 6.30
CA GLY A 286 -27.63 7.23 6.54
C GLY A 286 -27.09 5.80 6.41
N ILE A 287 -27.90 4.83 6.81
CA ILE A 287 -27.61 3.39 6.80
C ILE A 287 -28.45 2.68 5.75
N THR A 288 -27.84 1.74 5.02
CA THR A 288 -28.53 0.94 4.00
C THR A 288 -29.48 -0.07 4.64
N PRO A 289 -30.68 -0.31 4.07
CA PRO A 289 -31.70 -1.18 4.67
C PRO A 289 -31.15 -2.58 4.91
N CYS A 290 -30.43 -3.17 3.94
CA CYS A 290 -29.83 -4.49 4.08
C CYS A 290 -28.83 -4.63 5.24
N ARG A 291 -28.17 -3.54 5.68
CA ARG A 291 -27.29 -3.56 6.86
C ARG A 291 -28.09 -3.34 8.15
N LEU A 292 -29.08 -2.47 8.10
CA LEU A 292 -29.96 -2.16 9.23
C LEU A 292 -30.80 -3.39 9.64
N ASP A 293 -31.31 -4.12 8.64
CA ASP A 293 -32.18 -5.27 8.82
C ASP A 293 -31.39 -6.58 9.04
N CYS A 294 -30.06 -6.56 8.88
CA CYS A 294 -29.20 -7.70 9.20
C CYS A 294 -28.96 -7.76 10.71
N PRO A 295 -29.45 -8.79 11.44
CA PRO A 295 -29.30 -8.86 12.89
C PRO A 295 -27.84 -8.97 13.37
N ALA A 296 -26.95 -9.49 12.51
CA ALA A 296 -25.51 -9.56 12.75
C ALA A 296 -24.77 -8.24 12.42
N GLY A 297 -25.43 -7.27 11.78
CA GLY A 297 -24.84 -5.99 11.39
C GLY A 297 -23.85 -6.07 10.21
N THR A 298 -23.88 -7.16 9.43
CA THR A 298 -22.96 -7.43 8.33
C THR A 298 -22.96 -6.27 7.31
N ASN A 299 -21.77 -5.89 6.85
CA ASN A 299 -21.62 -4.89 5.78
C ASN A 299 -21.97 -5.49 4.40
N VAL A 300 -23.28 -5.59 4.12
CA VAL A 300 -23.82 -6.20 2.91
C VAL A 300 -23.32 -5.50 1.64
N THR A 301 -23.48 -4.18 1.55
CA THR A 301 -23.07 -3.43 0.36
C THR A 301 -21.56 -3.54 0.10
N GLY A 302 -20.76 -3.60 1.16
CA GLY A 302 -19.31 -3.77 1.07
C GLY A 302 -18.90 -5.11 0.46
N PHE A 303 -19.49 -6.22 0.90
CA PHE A 303 -19.10 -7.53 0.36
C PHE A 303 -19.67 -7.74 -1.04
N VAL A 304 -20.90 -7.32 -1.31
CA VAL A 304 -21.50 -7.38 -2.67
C VAL A 304 -20.66 -6.56 -3.65
N ALA A 305 -20.19 -5.38 -3.24
CA ALA A 305 -19.28 -4.56 -4.01
C ALA A 305 -17.95 -5.28 -4.34
N LEU A 306 -17.41 -6.09 -3.43
CA LEU A 306 -16.21 -6.90 -3.66
C LEU A 306 -16.48 -8.10 -4.58
N VAL A 307 -17.64 -8.76 -4.45
CA VAL A 307 -18.08 -9.83 -5.36
C VAL A 307 -18.23 -9.32 -6.78
N SER A 308 -18.78 -8.12 -6.99
CA SER A 308 -18.91 -7.49 -8.31
C SER A 308 -17.57 -7.30 -9.06
N GLN A 309 -16.46 -7.29 -8.31
CA GLN A 309 -15.08 -7.17 -8.82
C GLN A 309 -14.32 -8.51 -8.85
N GLY A 310 -14.97 -9.64 -8.54
CA GLY A 310 -14.32 -10.94 -8.46
C GLY A 310 -13.35 -11.10 -7.29
N ARG A 311 -13.52 -10.35 -6.19
CA ARG A 311 -12.64 -10.35 -5.01
C ARG A 311 -13.25 -11.13 -3.83
N PHE A 312 -13.49 -12.42 -4.03
CA PHE A 312 -14.31 -13.24 -3.12
C PHE A 312 -13.68 -13.49 -1.75
N GLU A 313 -12.35 -13.69 -1.68
CA GLU A 313 -11.63 -13.89 -0.42
C GLU A 313 -11.71 -12.64 0.46
N LYS A 314 -11.67 -11.45 -0.17
CA LYS A 314 -11.84 -10.18 0.54
C LYS A 314 -13.29 -9.96 0.97
N ALA A 315 -14.26 -10.40 0.16
CA ALA A 315 -15.66 -10.37 0.53
C ALA A 315 -15.91 -11.24 1.78
N SER A 316 -15.38 -12.47 1.80
CA SER A 316 -15.44 -13.36 2.96
C SER A 316 -14.79 -12.73 4.19
N ALA A 317 -13.58 -12.17 4.06
CA ALA A 317 -12.90 -11.48 5.16
C ALA A 317 -13.70 -10.29 5.71
N LEU A 318 -14.44 -9.56 4.86
CA LEU A 318 -15.30 -8.45 5.29
C LEU A 318 -16.55 -8.95 6.02
N ILE A 319 -17.19 -10.02 5.53
CA ILE A 319 -18.34 -10.64 6.23
C ILE A 319 -17.91 -11.15 7.61
N ARG A 320 -16.77 -11.85 7.68
CA ARG A 320 -16.18 -12.38 8.93
C ARG A 320 -15.74 -11.31 9.93
N GLN A 321 -15.75 -10.03 9.57
CA GLN A 321 -15.60 -8.98 10.58
C GLN A 321 -16.75 -8.98 11.58
N TRP A 322 -17.93 -9.40 11.14
CA TRP A 322 -19.20 -9.41 11.90
C TRP A 322 -19.70 -10.83 12.13
N ASN A 323 -19.80 -11.63 11.08
CA ASN A 323 -20.38 -12.97 11.11
C ASN A 323 -19.28 -14.07 10.98
N PRO A 324 -18.89 -14.76 12.07
CA PRO A 324 -17.93 -15.86 11.98
C PRO A 324 -18.47 -17.13 11.31
N LEU A 325 -19.80 -17.24 11.18
CA LEU A 325 -20.51 -18.37 10.59
C LEU A 325 -21.01 -18.01 9.17
N THR A 326 -20.11 -17.43 8.38
CA THR A 326 -20.44 -16.89 7.05
C THR A 326 -21.00 -17.96 6.12
N THR A 327 -20.35 -19.13 6.05
CA THR A 327 -20.77 -20.20 5.15
C THR A 327 -22.10 -20.76 5.64
N VAL A 328 -22.25 -21.00 6.95
CA VAL A 328 -23.53 -21.45 7.53
C VAL A 328 -24.68 -20.48 7.22
N CYS A 329 -24.50 -19.17 7.41
CA CYS A 329 -25.57 -18.19 7.13
C CYS A 329 -25.97 -18.18 5.65
N GLY A 330 -25.04 -18.37 4.73
CA GLY A 330 -25.35 -18.55 3.30
C GLY A 330 -26.32 -19.69 3.04
N HIS A 331 -26.33 -20.73 3.88
CA HIS A 331 -27.17 -21.93 3.71
C HIS A 331 -28.53 -21.81 4.40
N VAL A 332 -28.60 -21.23 5.61
CA VAL A 332 -29.80 -21.32 6.47
C VAL A 332 -30.47 -20.00 6.82
N CYS A 333 -29.85 -18.84 6.51
CA CYS A 333 -30.36 -17.55 6.94
C CYS A 333 -31.72 -17.18 6.31
N PRO A 334 -32.66 -16.58 7.07
CA PRO A 334 -33.92 -16.02 6.58
C PRO A 334 -33.78 -14.78 5.69
N HIS A 335 -32.56 -14.26 5.53
CA HIS A 335 -32.23 -13.12 4.67
C HIS A 335 -33.14 -11.89 4.82
N PRO A 336 -33.43 -11.40 6.05
CA PRO A 336 -34.24 -10.19 6.25
C PRO A 336 -33.66 -8.95 5.54
N CYS A 337 -32.36 -8.98 5.25
CA CYS A 337 -31.68 -7.96 4.45
C CYS A 337 -32.18 -7.83 2.99
N GLU A 338 -32.94 -8.80 2.48
CA GLU A 338 -33.52 -8.77 1.14
C GLU A 338 -34.92 -8.13 1.11
N SER A 339 -35.64 -8.13 2.24
CA SER A 339 -37.05 -7.72 2.34
C SER A 339 -37.29 -6.26 1.99
N ASP A 340 -36.45 -5.35 2.48
CA ASP A 340 -36.53 -3.90 2.20
C ASP A 340 -35.37 -3.45 1.26
N CYS A 341 -34.88 -4.34 0.41
CA CYS A 341 -33.77 -4.01 -0.48
C CYS A 341 -34.16 -2.88 -1.45
N ASN A 342 -33.42 -1.76 -1.46
CA ASN A 342 -33.70 -0.63 -2.37
C ASN A 342 -33.74 -1.01 -3.87
N ARG A 343 -33.17 -2.15 -4.29
CA ARG A 343 -33.29 -2.64 -5.67
C ARG A 343 -34.75 -2.92 -6.07
N GLN A 344 -35.61 -3.22 -5.10
CA GLN A 344 -37.04 -3.46 -5.29
C GLN A 344 -37.80 -2.28 -5.89
N GLY A 345 -37.28 -1.05 -5.76
CA GLY A 345 -37.82 0.12 -6.46
C GLY A 345 -37.67 0.07 -7.99
N CYS A 346 -36.97 -0.92 -8.54
CA CYS A 346 -36.75 -1.11 -9.97
C CYS A 346 -37.16 -2.51 -10.46
N ASP A 347 -36.61 -3.58 -9.87
CA ASP A 347 -36.91 -4.99 -10.16
C ASP A 347 -36.82 -5.83 -8.88
N GLU A 348 -36.31 -7.07 -8.92
CA GLU A 348 -36.25 -7.93 -7.73
C GLU A 348 -35.09 -7.57 -6.79
N ALA A 349 -35.20 -7.92 -5.51
CA ALA A 349 -34.11 -7.76 -4.55
C ALA A 349 -32.81 -8.42 -5.02
N ILE A 350 -31.68 -7.93 -4.49
CA ILE A 350 -30.40 -8.62 -4.64
C ILE A 350 -30.46 -9.91 -3.82
N SER A 351 -30.01 -11.02 -4.40
CA SER A 351 -29.86 -12.36 -3.81
C SER A 351 -28.70 -12.38 -2.83
N ILE A 352 -28.77 -11.56 -1.79
CA ILE A 352 -27.73 -11.38 -0.77
C ILE A 352 -27.35 -12.72 -0.16
N ASN A 353 -28.33 -13.59 0.13
CA ASN A 353 -28.07 -14.92 0.68
C ASN A 353 -27.32 -15.83 -0.30
N ALA A 354 -27.73 -15.87 -1.57
CA ALA A 354 -27.05 -16.66 -2.59
C ALA A 354 -25.61 -16.17 -2.85
N LEU A 355 -25.39 -14.84 -2.76
CA LEU A 355 -24.05 -14.25 -2.81
C LEU A 355 -23.20 -14.58 -1.58
N GLU A 356 -23.78 -14.53 -0.37
CA GLU A 356 -23.09 -14.92 0.87
C GLU A 356 -22.69 -16.40 0.82
N ARG A 357 -23.60 -17.27 0.38
CA ARG A 357 -23.34 -18.69 0.13
C ARG A 357 -22.20 -18.90 -0.85
N PHE A 358 -22.30 -18.31 -2.04
CA PHE A 358 -21.25 -18.43 -3.06
C PHE A 358 -19.88 -18.02 -2.51
N VAL A 359 -19.81 -16.92 -1.75
CA VAL A 359 -18.55 -16.45 -1.15
C VAL A 359 -18.02 -17.44 -0.11
N GLY A 360 -18.90 -17.99 0.75
CA GLY A 360 -18.55 -19.01 1.73
C GLY A 360 -18.00 -20.27 1.07
N ASP A 361 -18.77 -20.84 0.13
CA ASP A 361 -18.45 -22.07 -0.59
C ASP A 361 -17.17 -21.90 -1.43
N TYR A 362 -16.99 -20.76 -2.11
CA TYR A 362 -15.80 -20.47 -2.90
C TYR A 362 -14.53 -20.48 -2.03
N VAL A 363 -14.55 -19.81 -0.87
CA VAL A 363 -13.38 -19.76 0.01
C VAL A 363 -13.12 -21.14 0.64
N MET A 364 -14.17 -21.87 1.01
CA MET A 364 -14.05 -23.25 1.49
C MET A 364 -13.38 -24.15 0.43
N SER A 365 -13.76 -24.04 -0.84
CA SER A 365 -13.22 -24.86 -1.94
C SER A 365 -11.75 -24.61 -2.28
N LYS A 366 -11.19 -23.46 -1.89
CA LYS A 366 -9.81 -23.06 -2.23
C LYS A 366 -8.75 -23.60 -1.27
N ASP A 367 -9.18 -24.47 -0.36
CA ASP A 367 -8.41 -25.16 0.67
C ASP A 367 -7.18 -24.39 1.14
N GLY A 368 -7.51 -23.34 1.88
CA GLY A 368 -6.62 -22.64 2.73
C GLY A 368 -7.52 -21.85 3.62
N LEU A 369 -7.73 -22.34 4.85
CA LEU A 369 -7.89 -21.47 6.01
C LEU A 369 -6.65 -20.55 6.05
N THR A 370 -6.57 -19.61 5.11
CA THR A 370 -5.82 -18.37 5.15
C THR A 370 -6.51 -17.46 6.17
N GLY A 371 -6.95 -18.07 7.27
CA GLY A 371 -7.44 -17.45 8.46
C GLY A 371 -6.23 -17.06 9.31
N PRO A 372 -6.28 -15.92 9.99
CA PRO A 372 -5.15 -15.31 10.67
C PRO A 372 -4.52 -16.23 11.73
N ARG A 373 -3.24 -15.97 12.06
CA ARG A 373 -2.56 -16.58 13.22
C ARG A 373 -3.46 -16.46 14.46
N PRO A 374 -3.37 -17.40 15.42
CA PRO A 374 -4.08 -17.31 16.69
C PRO A 374 -3.94 -15.90 17.26
N VAL A 375 -5.08 -15.29 17.63
CA VAL A 375 -5.04 -13.95 18.22
C VAL A 375 -4.32 -14.07 19.55
N ALA A 376 -3.29 -13.23 19.77
CA ALA A 376 -2.56 -13.24 21.03
C ALA A 376 -3.46 -12.83 22.20
N ILE A 377 -3.31 -13.50 23.34
CA ILE A 377 -3.97 -13.08 24.58
C ILE A 377 -3.27 -11.83 25.09
N THR A 378 -3.99 -10.72 25.15
CA THR A 378 -3.46 -9.41 25.59
C THR A 378 -4.17 -8.88 26.83
N ARG A 379 -5.29 -9.50 27.22
CA ARG A 379 -6.06 -9.21 28.43
C ARG A 379 -5.79 -10.25 29.51
N GLY A 380 -5.80 -9.83 30.78
CA GLY A 380 -5.54 -10.72 31.92
C GLY A 380 -6.76 -11.52 32.39
N GLN A 381 -7.97 -11.01 32.12
CA GLN A 381 -9.23 -11.62 32.48
C GLN A 381 -9.56 -12.79 31.54
N LYS A 382 -10.20 -13.84 32.09
CA LYS A 382 -10.73 -14.98 31.33
C LYS A 382 -12.24 -14.85 31.16
N VAL A 383 -12.77 -15.35 30.04
CA VAL A 383 -14.22 -15.40 29.77
C VAL A 383 -14.68 -16.82 29.48
N ALA A 384 -15.82 -17.21 30.08
CA ALA A 384 -16.47 -18.50 29.84
C ALA A 384 -17.77 -18.31 29.05
N ILE A 385 -18.09 -19.29 28.20
CA ILE A 385 -19.30 -19.33 27.40
C ILE A 385 -19.95 -20.70 27.59
N VAL A 386 -21.25 -20.74 27.84
CA VAL A 386 -22.02 -21.98 28.03
C VAL A 386 -22.93 -22.17 26.82
N GLY A 387 -22.64 -23.19 26.02
CA GLY A 387 -23.28 -23.49 24.74
C GLY A 387 -22.43 -23.09 23.53
N ALA A 388 -22.17 -24.03 22.63
CA ALA A 388 -21.44 -23.84 21.37
C ALA A 388 -22.39 -23.67 20.16
N GLY A 389 -23.59 -23.12 20.38
CA GLY A 389 -24.49 -22.68 19.31
C GLY A 389 -24.05 -21.37 18.64
N PRO A 390 -24.84 -20.83 17.68
CA PRO A 390 -24.47 -19.63 16.92
C PRO A 390 -24.13 -18.41 17.80
N ALA A 391 -24.91 -18.19 18.86
CA ALA A 391 -24.67 -17.09 19.80
C ALA A 391 -23.36 -17.25 20.56
N GLY A 392 -23.09 -18.46 21.08
CA GLY A 392 -21.87 -18.77 21.82
C GLY A 392 -20.62 -18.68 20.95
N LEU A 393 -20.65 -19.26 19.75
CA LEU A 393 -19.54 -19.18 18.78
C LEU A 393 -19.26 -17.74 18.35
N SER A 394 -20.31 -16.95 18.11
CA SER A 394 -20.19 -15.52 17.80
C SER A 394 -19.54 -14.74 18.94
N ALA A 395 -20.05 -14.87 20.17
CA ALA A 395 -19.47 -14.22 21.33
C ALA A 395 -18.01 -14.62 21.54
N ALA A 396 -17.70 -15.91 21.38
CA ALA A 396 -16.35 -16.45 21.56
C ALA A 396 -15.36 -15.83 20.58
N TYR A 397 -15.74 -15.79 19.31
CA TYR A 397 -14.95 -15.20 18.24
C TYR A 397 -14.63 -13.72 18.50
N HIS A 398 -15.64 -12.93 18.86
CA HIS A 398 -15.47 -11.48 19.06
C HIS A 398 -14.69 -11.15 20.34
N LEU A 399 -14.91 -11.87 21.43
CA LEU A 399 -14.11 -11.74 22.66
C LEU A 399 -12.65 -12.15 22.42
N ARG A 400 -12.42 -13.21 21.64
CA ARG A 400 -11.06 -13.62 21.29
C ARG A 400 -10.32 -12.54 20.50
N ARG A 401 -10.99 -11.89 19.54
CA ARG A 401 -10.43 -10.77 18.78
C ARG A 401 -10.13 -9.53 19.62
N LYS A 402 -10.80 -9.37 20.77
CA LYS A 402 -10.52 -8.32 21.77
C LYS A 402 -9.36 -8.68 22.71
N GLY A 403 -8.81 -9.89 22.60
CA GLY A 403 -7.58 -10.33 23.29
C GLY A 403 -7.81 -11.12 24.58
N TYR A 404 -9.04 -11.59 24.84
CA TYR A 404 -9.35 -12.42 26.01
C TYR A 404 -9.00 -13.90 25.79
N TYR A 405 -8.69 -14.60 26.88
CA TYR A 405 -8.80 -16.06 26.91
C TYR A 405 -10.29 -16.43 26.96
N VAL A 406 -10.73 -17.33 26.07
CA VAL A 406 -12.13 -17.72 25.95
C VAL A 406 -12.23 -19.24 25.89
N LYS A 407 -13.07 -19.79 26.77
CA LYS A 407 -13.43 -21.21 26.78
C LYS A 407 -14.94 -21.39 26.66
N VAL A 408 -15.35 -22.29 25.77
CA VAL A 408 -16.75 -22.66 25.52
C VAL A 408 -16.99 -24.05 26.09
N PHE A 409 -18.04 -24.19 26.91
CA PHE A 409 -18.52 -25.44 27.47
C PHE A 409 -19.75 -25.89 26.70
N GLU A 410 -19.72 -27.08 26.11
CA GLU A 410 -20.80 -27.65 25.29
C GLU A 410 -21.24 -28.99 25.86
N LYS A 411 -22.55 -29.17 26.03
CA LYS A 411 -23.15 -30.37 26.62
C LYS A 411 -23.05 -31.56 25.67
N LEU A 412 -23.25 -31.33 24.37
CA LEU A 412 -23.20 -32.38 23.35
C LEU A 412 -21.77 -32.77 23.00
N ASP A 413 -21.59 -33.94 22.38
CA ASP A 413 -20.30 -34.39 21.86
C ASP A 413 -19.82 -33.58 20.64
N VAL A 414 -20.72 -32.80 20.04
CA VAL A 414 -20.47 -31.98 18.85
C VAL A 414 -20.83 -30.51 19.10
N PRO A 415 -19.97 -29.55 18.69
CA PRO A 415 -20.31 -28.13 18.72
C PRO A 415 -21.27 -27.75 17.57
N GLY A 416 -21.92 -26.59 17.70
CA GLY A 416 -22.83 -26.03 16.69
C GLY A 416 -24.29 -25.89 17.16
N GLY A 417 -24.66 -26.49 18.30
CA GLY A 417 -26.02 -26.44 18.83
C GLY A 417 -27.07 -26.89 17.80
N MET A 418 -28.17 -26.16 17.66
CA MET A 418 -29.23 -26.48 16.69
C MET A 418 -28.77 -26.50 15.22
N LEU A 419 -27.62 -25.91 14.87
CA LEU A 419 -27.03 -26.05 13.54
C LEU A 419 -26.57 -27.50 13.29
N ALA A 420 -26.01 -28.15 14.31
CA ALA A 420 -25.49 -29.51 14.22
C ALA A 420 -26.59 -30.56 14.34
N VAL A 421 -27.56 -30.33 15.24
CA VAL A 421 -28.56 -31.35 15.60
C VAL A 421 -29.99 -31.03 15.18
N GLY A 422 -30.32 -29.78 14.89
CA GLY A 422 -31.67 -29.39 14.45
C GLY A 422 -31.80 -29.40 12.93
N ILE A 423 -30.99 -28.58 12.26
CA ILE A 423 -31.10 -28.37 10.81
C ILE A 423 -30.61 -29.61 10.04
N PRO A 424 -31.43 -30.20 9.16
CA PRO A 424 -31.05 -31.39 8.39
C PRO A 424 -29.87 -31.17 7.43
N ARG A 425 -29.17 -32.26 7.11
CA ARG A 425 -28.00 -32.25 6.21
C ARG A 425 -28.31 -31.74 4.79
N TYR A 426 -29.53 -31.96 4.28
CA TYR A 426 -29.94 -31.49 2.94
C TYR A 426 -30.09 -29.96 2.86
N ARG A 427 -30.12 -29.25 4.00
CA ARG A 427 -30.10 -27.78 4.11
C ARG A 427 -28.75 -27.25 4.59
N LEU A 428 -28.12 -27.95 5.52
CA LEU A 428 -26.83 -27.55 6.08
C LEU A 428 -25.89 -28.76 6.14
N PRO A 429 -25.01 -28.92 5.13
CA PRO A 429 -23.98 -29.96 5.15
C PRO A 429 -23.09 -29.84 6.41
N ARG A 430 -22.69 -30.99 6.97
CA ARG A 430 -21.93 -31.03 8.23
C ARG A 430 -20.51 -30.50 8.04
N GLU A 431 -19.93 -30.72 6.88
CA GLU A 431 -18.65 -30.16 6.43
C GLU A 431 -18.66 -28.62 6.41
N VAL A 432 -19.77 -28.00 5.99
CA VAL A 432 -19.94 -26.54 5.97
C VAL A 432 -19.95 -25.97 7.39
N LEU A 433 -20.70 -26.61 8.29
CA LEU A 433 -20.72 -26.22 9.70
C LEU A 433 -19.34 -26.38 10.35
N GLN A 434 -18.69 -27.52 10.14
CA GLN A 434 -17.39 -27.81 10.71
C GLN A 434 -16.33 -26.81 10.25
N TYR A 435 -16.38 -26.39 8.98
CA TYR A 435 -15.46 -25.39 8.43
C TYR A 435 -15.52 -24.05 9.18
N ASP A 436 -16.72 -23.54 9.48
CA ASP A 436 -16.88 -22.29 10.23
C ASP A 436 -16.53 -22.44 11.72
N ILE A 437 -16.79 -23.59 12.33
CA ILE A 437 -16.37 -23.89 13.71
C ILE A 437 -14.84 -23.96 13.79
N ASP A 438 -14.19 -24.63 12.85
CA ASP A 438 -12.73 -24.72 12.79
C ASP A 438 -12.09 -23.36 12.56
N PHE A 439 -12.74 -22.48 11.79
CA PHE A 439 -12.30 -21.09 11.66
C PHE A 439 -12.29 -20.37 13.02
N VAL A 440 -13.33 -20.54 13.85
CA VAL A 440 -13.40 -19.97 15.21
C VAL A 440 -12.32 -20.57 16.11
N LYS A 441 -12.14 -21.90 16.12
CA LYS A 441 -11.10 -22.59 16.89
C LYS A 441 -9.69 -22.11 16.51
N LYS A 442 -9.42 -21.91 15.22
CA LYS A 442 -8.13 -21.38 14.72
C LYS A 442 -7.80 -19.97 15.23
N GLN A 443 -8.77 -19.18 15.69
CA GLN A 443 -8.51 -17.90 16.37
C GLN A 443 -7.92 -18.07 17.78
N GLY A 444 -7.94 -19.29 18.33
CA GLY A 444 -7.52 -19.62 19.69
C GLY A 444 -8.67 -19.67 20.69
N VAL A 445 -9.89 -19.98 20.24
CA VAL A 445 -11.03 -20.30 21.10
C VAL A 445 -10.96 -21.78 21.48
N GLU A 446 -11.06 -22.09 22.76
CA GLU A 446 -11.14 -23.46 23.26
C GLU A 446 -12.61 -23.88 23.39
N ILE A 447 -12.95 -25.05 22.87
CA ILE A 447 -14.29 -25.63 22.98
C ILE A 447 -14.15 -27.00 23.61
N GLU A 448 -14.78 -27.20 24.76
CA GLU A 448 -14.83 -28.45 25.50
C GLU A 448 -16.25 -29.02 25.39
N THR A 449 -16.37 -30.16 24.72
CA THR A 449 -17.63 -30.90 24.50
C THR A 449 -17.87 -31.91 25.63
N GLY A 450 -19.09 -32.43 25.74
CA GLY A 450 -19.49 -33.38 26.78
C GLY A 450 -19.58 -32.78 28.19
N VAL A 451 -19.61 -31.45 28.32
CA VAL A 451 -19.69 -30.75 29.61
C VAL A 451 -21.06 -30.13 29.79
N GLU A 452 -21.89 -30.77 30.61
CA GLU A 452 -23.14 -30.20 31.09
C GLU A 452 -22.86 -29.20 32.22
N VAL A 453 -23.41 -27.99 32.10
CA VAL A 453 -23.27 -26.94 33.12
C VAL A 453 -24.52 -26.95 33.99
N ASP A 454 -24.39 -27.54 35.17
CA ASP A 454 -25.37 -27.48 36.24
C ASP A 454 -25.06 -26.31 37.22
N ARG A 455 -25.79 -26.26 38.34
CA ARG A 455 -25.61 -25.22 39.37
C ARG A 455 -24.20 -25.23 39.96
N GLN A 456 -23.63 -26.41 40.24
CA GLN A 456 -22.30 -26.53 40.84
C GLN A 456 -21.24 -26.07 39.85
N LYS A 457 -21.34 -26.54 38.60
CA LYS A 457 -20.40 -26.18 37.54
C LYS A 457 -20.45 -24.70 37.22
N LEU A 458 -21.64 -24.10 37.25
CA LEU A 458 -21.82 -22.65 37.11
C LEU A 458 -21.05 -21.88 38.19
N ASP A 459 -21.12 -22.31 39.45
CA ASP A 459 -20.39 -21.65 40.55
C ASP A 459 -18.87 -21.83 40.44
N GLU A 460 -18.39 -22.99 39.96
CA GLU A 460 -16.98 -23.21 39.64
C GLU A 460 -16.49 -22.23 38.57
N ILE A 461 -17.22 -22.15 37.44
CA ILE A 461 -16.90 -21.25 36.33
C ILE A 461 -16.90 -19.79 36.81
N ARG A 462 -17.85 -19.40 37.65
CA ARG A 462 -17.95 -18.03 38.15
C ARG A 462 -16.77 -17.62 39.05
N ARG A 463 -16.09 -18.57 39.70
CA ARG A 463 -14.89 -18.29 40.50
C ARG A 463 -13.62 -18.15 39.64
N GLU A 464 -13.54 -18.87 38.53
CA GLU A 464 -12.36 -18.85 37.66
C GLU A 464 -12.40 -17.74 36.59
N TYR A 465 -13.59 -17.39 36.10
CA TYR A 465 -13.76 -16.49 34.95
C TYR A 465 -14.31 -15.13 35.38
N GLY A 466 -13.84 -14.06 34.76
CA GLY A 466 -14.24 -12.68 35.08
C GLY A 466 -15.62 -12.30 34.55
N ALA A 467 -16.10 -12.99 33.51
CA ALA A 467 -17.45 -12.86 32.98
C ALA A 467 -17.89 -14.18 32.32
N LEU A 468 -19.21 -14.39 32.28
CA LEU A 468 -19.86 -15.58 31.72
C LEU A 468 -20.92 -15.17 30.70
N PHE A 469 -21.04 -15.93 29.62
CA PHE A 469 -22.15 -15.81 28.66
C PHE A 469 -22.93 -17.13 28.53
N VAL A 470 -24.24 -17.09 28.79
CA VAL A 470 -25.16 -18.23 28.68
C VAL A 470 -25.88 -18.21 27.34
N ALA A 471 -25.59 -19.20 26.51
CA ALA A 471 -26.05 -19.35 25.13
C ALA A 471 -26.55 -20.78 24.84
N VAL A 472 -27.28 -21.37 25.80
CA VAL A 472 -27.73 -22.78 25.78
C VAL A 472 -28.88 -23.08 24.80
N GLY A 473 -29.50 -22.04 24.23
CA GLY A 473 -30.58 -22.19 23.26
C GLY A 473 -31.86 -22.84 23.83
N ALA A 474 -32.80 -23.18 22.94
CA ALA A 474 -34.09 -23.79 23.28
C ALA A 474 -34.18 -25.24 22.76
N HIS A 475 -33.53 -26.17 23.46
CA HIS A 475 -33.37 -27.56 23.01
C HIS A 475 -34.49 -28.52 23.43
N GLN A 476 -35.45 -28.09 24.26
CA GLN A 476 -36.54 -28.93 24.77
C GLN A 476 -37.80 -28.80 23.91
N SER A 477 -38.54 -29.89 23.75
CA SER A 477 -39.81 -29.91 23.00
C SER A 477 -41.01 -29.71 23.91
N ARG A 478 -42.00 -28.95 23.46
CA ARG A 478 -43.28 -28.83 24.16
C ARG A 478 -44.12 -30.09 23.99
N THR A 479 -44.87 -30.44 25.04
CA THR A 479 -45.88 -31.50 25.03
C THR A 479 -47.28 -30.91 24.80
N LEU A 480 -48.19 -31.70 24.22
CA LEU A 480 -49.60 -31.31 24.04
C LEU A 480 -50.45 -31.60 25.29
N GLY A 481 -50.02 -32.57 26.11
CA GLY A 481 -50.78 -33.06 27.26
C GLY A 481 -52.03 -33.84 26.84
N LEU A 482 -52.00 -34.49 25.68
CA LEU A 482 -53.15 -35.24 25.16
C LEU A 482 -53.10 -36.72 25.58
N PRO A 483 -54.25 -37.40 25.71
CA PRO A 483 -54.27 -38.83 25.97
C PRO A 483 -53.53 -39.62 24.89
N GLY A 484 -52.66 -40.54 25.30
CA GLY A 484 -51.86 -41.41 24.42
C GLY A 484 -50.58 -40.78 23.88
N GLU A 485 -50.16 -39.62 24.38
CA GLU A 485 -48.89 -38.97 23.98
C GLU A 485 -47.65 -39.78 24.41
N ASP A 486 -47.80 -40.70 25.36
CA ASP A 486 -46.79 -41.63 25.86
C ASP A 486 -46.69 -42.95 25.07
N LEU A 487 -47.53 -43.14 24.04
CA LEU A 487 -47.48 -44.32 23.17
C LEU A 487 -46.17 -44.38 22.37
N ARG A 488 -45.65 -45.59 22.17
CA ARG A 488 -44.49 -45.79 21.29
C ARG A 488 -44.83 -45.38 19.86
N GLY A 489 -43.95 -44.60 19.24
CA GLY A 489 -44.16 -44.01 17.92
C GLY A 489 -44.76 -42.60 17.95
N VAL A 490 -45.14 -42.06 19.12
CA VAL A 490 -45.34 -40.62 19.31
C VAL A 490 -44.00 -40.03 19.77
N ILE A 491 -43.37 -39.23 18.91
CA ILE A 491 -42.01 -38.70 19.14
C ILE A 491 -41.98 -37.18 18.97
N HIS A 492 -41.00 -36.53 19.57
CA HIS A 492 -40.83 -35.08 19.45
C HIS A 492 -39.93 -34.71 18.27
N GLY A 493 -40.28 -33.65 17.53
CA GLY A 493 -39.58 -33.25 16.31
C GLY A 493 -38.11 -32.88 16.53
N VAL A 494 -37.78 -32.18 17.63
CA VAL A 494 -36.38 -31.84 17.93
C VAL A 494 -35.56 -33.07 18.27
N GLU A 495 -36.15 -34.05 18.96
CA GLU A 495 -35.50 -35.31 19.30
C GLU A 495 -35.26 -36.14 18.04
N PHE A 496 -36.31 -36.35 17.23
CA PHE A 496 -36.22 -37.02 15.94
C PHE A 496 -35.11 -36.45 15.05
N LEU A 497 -35.10 -35.12 14.86
CA LEU A 497 -34.08 -34.46 14.05
C LEU A 497 -32.69 -34.60 14.68
N ARG A 498 -32.56 -34.48 16.00
CA ARG A 498 -31.29 -34.64 16.73
C ARG A 498 -30.71 -36.02 16.52
N GLU A 499 -31.50 -37.06 16.72
CA GLU A 499 -31.04 -38.44 16.57
C GLU A 499 -30.62 -38.74 15.13
N LEU A 500 -31.45 -38.35 14.17
CA LEU A 500 -31.14 -38.49 12.75
C LEU A 500 -29.85 -37.75 12.37
N ASN A 501 -29.68 -36.52 12.84
CA ASN A 501 -28.52 -35.68 12.52
C ASN A 501 -27.22 -36.13 13.19
N LEU A 502 -27.31 -36.83 14.33
CA LEU A 502 -26.19 -37.48 14.99
C LEU A 502 -25.86 -38.86 14.39
N GLY A 503 -26.59 -39.28 13.36
CA GLY A 503 -26.36 -40.56 12.66
C GLY A 503 -26.86 -41.78 13.44
N LYS A 504 -27.77 -41.59 14.40
CA LYS A 504 -28.44 -42.71 15.07
C LYS A 504 -29.52 -43.29 14.14
N GLU A 505 -29.80 -44.58 14.32
CA GLU A 505 -30.97 -45.19 13.69
C GLU A 505 -32.25 -44.66 14.34
N VAL A 506 -33.16 -44.12 13.51
CA VAL A 506 -34.48 -43.64 13.92
C VAL A 506 -35.55 -44.57 13.35
N GLU A 507 -36.35 -45.15 14.23
CA GLU A 507 -37.49 -45.99 13.82
C GLU A 507 -38.66 -45.11 13.38
N ILE A 508 -39.11 -45.29 12.14
CA ILE A 508 -40.26 -44.57 11.59
C ILE A 508 -41.16 -45.51 10.79
N GLY A 509 -42.47 -45.35 10.97
CA GLY A 509 -43.48 -46.15 10.28
C GLY A 509 -43.76 -45.72 8.84
N SER A 510 -44.61 -46.48 8.14
CA SER A 510 -44.95 -46.19 6.75
C SER A 510 -45.87 -44.96 6.60
N ARG A 511 -46.73 -44.67 7.57
CA ARG A 511 -47.60 -43.47 7.60
C ARG A 511 -47.21 -42.55 8.75
N VAL A 512 -46.75 -41.35 8.43
CA VAL A 512 -46.25 -40.39 9.41
C VAL A 512 -47.15 -39.15 9.45
N ALA A 513 -47.64 -38.83 10.64
CA ALA A 513 -48.36 -37.58 10.89
C ALA A 513 -47.44 -36.59 11.62
N VAL A 514 -47.21 -35.41 11.05
CA VAL A 514 -46.41 -34.35 11.69
C VAL A 514 -47.33 -33.25 12.20
N ILE A 515 -47.27 -32.93 13.49
CA ILE A 515 -48.12 -31.90 14.12
C ILE A 515 -47.32 -30.62 14.27
N GLY A 516 -47.66 -29.58 13.52
CA GLY A 516 -46.98 -28.29 13.57
C GLY A 516 -46.98 -27.55 12.24
N GLY A 517 -46.38 -26.37 12.22
CA GLY A 517 -46.26 -25.56 11.00
C GLY A 517 -45.03 -24.67 10.92
N GLY A 518 -44.06 -24.85 11.83
CA GLY A 518 -42.77 -24.14 11.75
C GLY A 518 -41.71 -24.93 10.99
N ASP A 519 -40.51 -24.38 10.91
CA ASP A 519 -39.37 -25.00 10.20
C ASP A 519 -39.09 -26.42 10.70
N VAL A 520 -39.16 -26.66 12.02
CA VAL A 520 -38.99 -28.01 12.60
C VAL A 520 -40.01 -29.02 12.06
N ALA A 521 -41.25 -28.59 11.83
CA ALA A 521 -42.30 -29.48 11.32
C ALA A 521 -42.02 -29.84 9.85
N VAL A 522 -41.63 -28.86 9.04
CA VAL A 522 -41.30 -29.08 7.62
C VAL A 522 -40.02 -29.90 7.48
N ASP A 523 -38.99 -29.61 8.28
CA ASP A 523 -37.75 -30.38 8.28
C ASP A 523 -37.98 -31.84 8.70
N ALA A 524 -38.75 -32.06 9.78
CA ALA A 524 -39.10 -33.41 10.21
C ALA A 524 -39.91 -34.16 9.14
N ALA A 525 -40.87 -33.49 8.49
CA ALA A 525 -41.67 -34.09 7.43
C ALA A 525 -40.83 -34.48 6.21
N ARG A 526 -39.94 -33.59 5.76
CA ARG A 526 -39.04 -33.82 4.63
C ARG A 526 -38.00 -34.90 4.94
N CYS A 527 -37.54 -35.00 6.18
CA CYS A 527 -36.68 -36.10 6.63
C CYS A 527 -37.43 -37.43 6.65
N ALA A 528 -38.63 -37.49 7.24
CA ALA A 528 -39.47 -38.69 7.25
C ALA A 528 -39.78 -39.20 5.84
N LEU A 529 -40.06 -38.29 4.90
CA LEU A 529 -40.27 -38.62 3.50
C LEU A 529 -39.04 -39.28 2.86
N ARG A 530 -37.84 -38.78 3.18
CA ARG A 530 -36.56 -39.34 2.68
C ARG A 530 -36.24 -40.71 3.28
N LEU A 531 -36.79 -41.02 4.45
CA LEU A 531 -36.73 -42.34 5.08
C LEU A 531 -37.76 -43.33 4.48
N GLY A 532 -38.60 -42.89 3.54
CA GLY A 532 -39.51 -43.75 2.78
C GLY A 532 -40.96 -43.73 3.24
N SER A 533 -41.34 -42.84 4.16
CA SER A 533 -42.71 -42.75 4.68
C SER A 533 -43.66 -41.92 3.79
N ASP A 534 -44.96 -42.21 3.84
CA ASP A 534 -46.02 -41.30 3.40
C ASP A 534 -46.31 -40.30 4.53
N VAL A 535 -46.11 -39.01 4.25
CA VAL A 535 -46.05 -37.97 5.28
C VAL A 535 -47.17 -36.95 5.08
N THR A 536 -47.91 -36.68 6.15
CA THR A 536 -48.89 -35.58 6.19
C THR A 536 -48.62 -34.64 7.38
N ILE A 537 -48.48 -33.35 7.09
CA ILE A 537 -48.43 -32.29 8.10
C ILE A 537 -49.85 -31.88 8.48
N TYR A 538 -50.15 -31.84 9.77
CA TYR A 538 -51.40 -31.34 10.33
C TYR A 538 -51.15 -30.01 11.04
N TYR A 539 -51.74 -28.95 10.51
CA TYR A 539 -51.57 -27.61 11.03
C TYR A 539 -52.90 -27.00 11.45
N ARG A 540 -52.92 -26.45 12.66
CA ARG A 540 -54.15 -25.91 13.27
C ARG A 540 -54.65 -24.60 12.65
N ARG A 541 -53.86 -23.92 11.81
CA ARG A 541 -54.24 -22.66 11.11
C ARG A 541 -54.22 -22.85 9.59
N SER A 542 -54.41 -21.79 8.82
CA SER A 542 -54.28 -21.84 7.35
C SER A 542 -52.83 -21.67 6.91
N ARG A 543 -52.60 -21.72 5.58
CA ARG A 543 -51.28 -21.53 4.97
C ARG A 543 -50.69 -20.17 5.31
N GLU A 544 -51.50 -19.12 5.31
CA GLU A 544 -51.09 -17.73 5.52
C GLU A 544 -50.52 -17.49 6.92
N GLU A 545 -50.98 -18.23 7.94
CA GLU A 545 -50.45 -18.13 9.30
C GLU A 545 -49.32 -19.13 9.60
N MET A 546 -48.89 -19.93 8.62
CA MET A 546 -47.82 -20.92 8.81
C MET A 546 -46.47 -20.20 8.99
N PRO A 547 -45.76 -20.40 10.12
CA PRO A 547 -44.51 -19.68 10.39
C PRO A 547 -43.30 -20.19 9.61
N CYS A 548 -43.39 -21.36 8.95
CA CYS A 548 -42.34 -21.85 8.07
C CYS A 548 -42.12 -20.92 6.87
N ARG A 549 -40.89 -20.87 6.37
CA ARG A 549 -40.51 -20.11 5.18
C ARG A 549 -41.24 -20.62 3.94
N GLY A 550 -41.69 -19.70 3.09
CA GLY A 550 -42.48 -20.01 1.90
C GLY A 550 -41.76 -20.95 0.94
N GLU A 551 -40.46 -20.74 0.69
CA GLU A 551 -39.71 -21.56 -0.26
C GLU A 551 -39.50 -23.00 0.26
N GLU A 552 -39.33 -23.17 1.57
CA GLU A 552 -39.18 -24.50 2.20
C GLU A 552 -40.51 -25.27 2.19
N LEU A 553 -41.62 -24.54 2.35
CA LEU A 553 -42.97 -25.10 2.26
C LEU A 553 -43.27 -25.57 0.83
N GLU A 554 -42.96 -24.75 -0.17
CA GLU A 554 -43.12 -25.08 -1.59
C GLU A 554 -42.29 -26.30 -1.98
N GLU A 555 -41.01 -26.34 -1.58
CA GLU A 555 -40.15 -27.51 -1.80
C GLU A 555 -40.68 -28.79 -1.14
N ALA A 556 -41.30 -28.69 0.05
CA ALA A 556 -41.89 -29.83 0.73
C ALA A 556 -43.12 -30.37 -0.04
N GLU A 557 -43.98 -29.48 -0.54
CA GLU A 557 -45.13 -29.85 -1.37
C GLU A 557 -44.70 -30.46 -2.70
N GLU A 558 -43.67 -29.90 -3.36
CA GLU A 558 -43.05 -30.47 -4.57
C GLU A 558 -42.50 -31.89 -4.35
N GLU A 559 -41.91 -32.14 -3.17
CA GLU A 559 -41.41 -33.46 -2.79
C GLU A 559 -42.53 -34.47 -2.52
N GLY A 560 -43.77 -34.00 -2.31
CA GLY A 560 -44.96 -34.82 -2.09
C GLY A 560 -45.43 -34.89 -0.63
N VAL A 561 -44.96 -33.99 0.23
CA VAL A 561 -45.50 -33.84 1.60
C VAL A 561 -46.92 -33.30 1.51
N LYS A 562 -47.88 -34.01 2.09
CA LYS A 562 -49.28 -33.56 2.15
C LYS A 562 -49.46 -32.62 3.33
N ILE A 563 -50.32 -31.59 3.19
CA ILE A 563 -50.59 -30.64 4.27
C ILE A 563 -52.11 -30.54 4.47
N GLN A 564 -52.54 -30.76 5.72
CA GLN A 564 -53.91 -30.62 6.18
C GLN A 564 -54.00 -29.42 7.11
N TYR A 565 -54.50 -28.31 6.57
CA TYR A 565 -54.76 -27.08 7.31
C TYR A 565 -56.03 -27.19 8.16
N LEU A 566 -56.12 -26.33 9.16
CA LEU A 566 -57.25 -26.25 10.09
C LEU A 566 -57.56 -27.58 10.78
N VAL A 567 -56.52 -28.30 11.21
CA VAL A 567 -56.63 -29.57 11.95
C VAL A 567 -55.74 -29.55 13.18
N THR A 568 -56.25 -30.06 14.31
CA THR A 568 -55.44 -30.36 15.51
C THR A 568 -55.78 -31.77 16.02
N PRO A 569 -54.84 -32.49 16.64
CA PRO A 569 -55.15 -33.74 17.34
C PRO A 569 -55.94 -33.49 18.64
N SER A 570 -56.85 -34.41 18.98
CA SER A 570 -57.58 -34.47 20.26
C SER A 570 -57.12 -35.61 21.17
N ARG A 571 -56.67 -36.74 20.60
CA ARG A 571 -56.04 -37.88 21.30
C ARG A 571 -55.26 -38.76 20.32
N PHE A 572 -54.31 -39.53 20.84
CA PHE A 572 -53.59 -40.55 20.10
C PHE A 572 -54.19 -41.93 20.37
N ILE A 573 -54.28 -42.76 19.32
CA ILE A 573 -54.90 -44.08 19.35
C ILE A 573 -53.79 -45.11 19.15
N GLY A 574 -53.76 -46.13 20.00
CA GLY A 574 -52.75 -47.18 19.92
C GLY A 574 -53.27 -48.57 20.22
N GLU A 575 -52.54 -49.55 19.70
CA GLU A 575 -52.73 -50.98 19.94
C GLU A 575 -51.40 -51.56 20.43
N ASN A 576 -51.43 -52.45 21.44
CA ASN A 576 -50.23 -53.06 22.02
C ASN A 576 -49.14 -52.05 22.47
N GLY A 577 -49.55 -50.85 22.89
CA GLY A 577 -48.63 -49.78 23.32
C GLY A 577 -47.96 -49.00 22.19
N HIS A 578 -48.30 -49.26 20.92
CA HIS A 578 -47.83 -48.53 19.75
C HIS A 578 -48.94 -47.70 19.13
N VAL A 579 -48.60 -46.51 18.61
CA VAL A 579 -49.56 -45.66 17.90
C VAL A 579 -50.00 -46.30 16.58
N THR A 580 -51.31 -46.31 16.32
CA THR A 580 -51.93 -46.77 15.07
C THR A 580 -52.73 -45.67 14.38
N GLY A 581 -53.01 -44.57 15.09
CA GLY A 581 -53.63 -43.39 14.53
C GLY A 581 -53.81 -42.26 15.54
N MET A 582 -54.48 -41.21 15.10
CA MET A 582 -54.86 -40.08 15.94
C MET A 582 -56.27 -39.62 15.62
N GLU A 583 -57.00 -39.20 16.65
CA GLU A 583 -58.26 -38.49 16.49
C GLU A 583 -57.96 -37.00 16.34
N CYS A 584 -58.65 -36.36 15.40
CA CYS A 584 -58.42 -34.98 15.00
C CYS A 584 -59.72 -34.19 15.00
N LEU A 585 -59.62 -32.88 15.23
CA LEU A 585 -60.70 -31.91 15.17
C LEU A 585 -60.47 -30.91 14.04
N ARG A 586 -61.55 -30.48 13.38
CA ARG A 586 -61.49 -29.34 12.44
C ARG A 586 -61.48 -28.02 13.20
N MET A 587 -60.78 -27.05 12.62
CA MET A 587 -60.65 -25.69 13.12
C MET A 587 -61.32 -24.69 12.18
N ARG A 588 -61.72 -23.55 12.73
CA ARG A 588 -62.00 -22.33 11.97
C ARG A 588 -61.13 -21.20 12.48
N LEU A 589 -60.81 -20.24 11.62
CA LEU A 589 -60.05 -19.06 12.02
C LEU A 589 -60.95 -18.02 12.71
N GLY A 590 -60.52 -17.53 13.86
CA GLY A 590 -61.09 -16.39 14.56
C GLY A 590 -60.30 -15.10 14.32
N GLU A 591 -60.36 -14.21 15.30
CA GLU A 591 -59.60 -12.96 15.32
C GLU A 591 -58.10 -13.21 15.53
N PRO A 592 -57.22 -12.29 15.08
CA PRO A 592 -55.81 -12.31 15.41
C PRO A 592 -55.51 -12.48 16.91
N ASP A 593 -54.50 -13.26 17.24
CA ASP A 593 -53.92 -13.37 18.57
C ASP A 593 -52.81 -12.32 18.78
N GLU A 594 -52.13 -12.36 19.93
CA GLU A 594 -51.02 -11.44 20.28
C GLU A 594 -49.84 -11.53 19.30
N SER A 595 -49.71 -12.63 18.55
CA SER A 595 -48.70 -12.76 17.50
C SER A 595 -49.13 -12.14 16.16
N GLY A 596 -50.31 -11.52 16.11
CA GLY A 596 -50.90 -10.95 14.90
C GLY A 596 -51.52 -11.98 13.95
N ARG A 597 -51.46 -13.27 14.29
CA ARG A 597 -51.97 -14.37 13.46
C ARG A 597 -53.35 -14.78 13.91
N ARG A 598 -54.24 -15.15 12.98
CA ARG A 598 -55.62 -15.57 13.30
C ARG A 598 -55.62 -16.79 14.22
N ARG A 599 -56.38 -16.71 15.33
CA ARG A 599 -56.45 -17.80 16.29
C ARG A 599 -57.28 -18.97 15.75
N PRO A 600 -56.86 -20.21 15.96
CA PRO A 600 -57.67 -21.38 15.62
C PRO A 600 -58.75 -21.61 16.69
N ILE A 601 -59.98 -21.88 16.26
CA ILE A 601 -61.12 -22.20 17.14
C ILE A 601 -61.66 -23.58 16.75
N PRO A 602 -61.75 -24.54 17.69
CA PRO A 602 -62.25 -25.88 17.39
C PRO A 602 -63.71 -25.84 16.97
N ILE A 603 -64.08 -26.71 16.02
CA ILE A 603 -65.46 -26.94 15.59
C ILE A 603 -65.96 -28.21 16.32
N PRO A 604 -66.85 -28.09 17.32
CA PRO A 604 -67.39 -29.27 18.01
C PRO A 604 -68.15 -30.20 17.05
N GLY A 605 -68.05 -31.53 17.23
CA GLY A 605 -68.74 -32.50 16.38
C GLY A 605 -68.06 -32.77 15.03
N SER A 606 -66.83 -32.26 14.84
CA SER A 606 -66.03 -32.42 13.62
C SER A 606 -64.91 -33.45 13.76
N GLU A 607 -64.99 -34.31 14.77
CA GLU A 607 -64.00 -35.33 15.08
C GLU A 607 -63.86 -36.35 13.94
N PHE A 608 -62.63 -36.68 13.57
CA PHE A 608 -62.34 -37.73 12.60
C PHE A 608 -61.02 -38.43 12.94
N THR A 609 -60.86 -39.69 12.52
CA THR A 609 -59.66 -40.48 12.79
C THR A 609 -58.74 -40.50 11.58
N VAL A 610 -57.44 -40.36 11.83
CA VAL A 610 -56.36 -40.46 10.84
C VAL A 610 -55.48 -41.65 11.21
N PRO A 611 -55.25 -42.63 10.31
CA PRO A 611 -54.28 -43.69 10.55
C PRO A 611 -52.85 -43.16 10.47
N ALA A 612 -52.02 -43.49 11.46
CA ALA A 612 -50.64 -43.05 11.55
C ALA A 612 -49.84 -44.06 12.38
N ASP A 613 -48.74 -44.55 11.81
CA ASP A 613 -47.84 -45.51 12.46
C ASP A 613 -46.74 -44.77 13.24
N THR A 614 -46.57 -43.47 12.98
CA THR A 614 -45.69 -42.56 13.74
C THR A 614 -46.31 -41.16 13.76
N VAL A 615 -46.24 -40.50 14.92
CA VAL A 615 -46.67 -39.11 15.09
C VAL A 615 -45.48 -38.28 15.56
N ILE A 616 -45.14 -37.22 14.83
CA ILE A 616 -44.04 -36.31 15.18
C ILE A 616 -44.60 -34.98 15.68
N LEU A 617 -44.34 -34.65 16.94
CA LEU A 617 -44.80 -33.43 17.58
C LEU A 617 -43.78 -32.29 17.40
N ALA A 618 -44.12 -31.31 16.56
CA ALA A 618 -43.30 -30.15 16.23
C ALA A 618 -44.01 -28.83 16.59
N ILE A 619 -44.44 -28.73 17.85
CA ILE A 619 -45.35 -27.68 18.36
C ILE A 619 -44.66 -26.55 19.12
N GLY A 620 -43.33 -26.50 19.10
CA GLY A 620 -42.54 -25.43 19.71
C GLY A 620 -41.48 -25.95 20.67
N GLN A 621 -40.55 -25.06 21.00
CA GLN A 621 -39.36 -25.36 21.79
C GLN A 621 -39.24 -24.41 22.99
N TYR A 622 -38.49 -24.82 24.01
CA TYR A 622 -38.17 -23.98 25.17
C TYR A 622 -36.77 -24.29 25.72
N PRO A 623 -36.13 -23.32 26.41
CA PRO A 623 -34.83 -23.52 27.03
C PRO A 623 -34.94 -24.22 28.38
N ASP A 624 -33.93 -25.03 28.71
CA ASP A 624 -33.81 -25.67 30.02
C ASP A 624 -32.91 -24.82 30.93
N LEU A 625 -33.53 -24.10 31.87
CA LEU A 625 -32.89 -23.03 32.66
C LEU A 625 -33.09 -23.16 34.17
N GLY A 626 -33.56 -24.31 34.67
CA GLY A 626 -33.82 -24.50 36.10
C GLY A 626 -32.59 -24.21 36.97
N TRP A 627 -31.44 -24.76 36.57
CA TRP A 627 -30.13 -24.54 37.20
C TRP A 627 -29.70 -23.07 37.24
N LEU A 628 -30.12 -22.26 36.26
CA LEU A 628 -29.79 -20.84 36.18
C LEU A 628 -30.74 -20.01 37.05
N ALA A 629 -32.03 -20.35 37.11
CA ALA A 629 -32.99 -19.71 38.00
C ALA A 629 -32.59 -19.88 39.47
N GLU A 630 -32.15 -21.09 39.85
CA GLU A 630 -31.61 -21.39 41.18
C GLU A 630 -30.34 -20.59 41.55
N SER A 631 -29.67 -19.98 40.56
CA SER A 631 -28.52 -19.10 40.79
C SER A 631 -28.88 -17.64 41.09
N GLY A 632 -30.18 -17.30 41.13
CA GLY A 632 -30.69 -15.95 41.39
C GLY A 632 -30.87 -15.10 40.12
N VAL A 633 -30.75 -15.70 38.94
CA VAL A 633 -31.04 -15.02 37.67
C VAL A 633 -32.56 -14.94 37.50
N GLU A 634 -33.07 -13.75 37.19
CA GLU A 634 -34.49 -13.54 36.91
C GLU A 634 -34.89 -14.16 35.57
N MET A 635 -36.07 -14.80 35.54
CA MET A 635 -36.68 -15.35 34.32
C MET A 635 -37.79 -14.43 33.80
N ALA A 636 -37.97 -14.41 32.49
CA ALA A 636 -39.04 -13.69 31.81
C ALA A 636 -40.34 -14.52 31.75
N PRO A 637 -41.51 -13.87 31.56
CA PRO A 637 -42.76 -14.58 31.30
C PRO A 637 -42.60 -15.48 30.05
N GLY A 638 -42.74 -16.80 30.22
CA GLY A 638 -42.50 -17.79 29.15
C GLY A 638 -41.28 -18.68 29.36
N GLY A 639 -40.53 -18.49 30.45
CA GLY A 639 -39.45 -19.40 30.86
C GLY A 639 -38.11 -19.16 30.17
N THR A 640 -37.87 -17.96 29.63
CA THR A 640 -36.57 -17.53 29.08
C THR A 640 -35.80 -16.67 30.10
N VAL A 641 -34.52 -16.41 29.86
CA VAL A 641 -33.70 -15.53 30.73
C VAL A 641 -34.10 -14.07 30.54
N LYS A 642 -34.32 -13.34 31.64
CA LYS A 642 -34.55 -11.89 31.59
C LYS A 642 -33.20 -11.15 31.57
N THR A 643 -33.01 -10.29 30.57
CA THR A 643 -31.80 -9.46 30.43
C THR A 643 -32.15 -7.99 30.17
N ASN A 644 -31.19 -7.11 30.39
CA ASN A 644 -31.25 -5.76 29.82
C ASN A 644 -30.93 -5.77 28.31
N GLU A 645 -30.97 -4.61 27.65
CA GLU A 645 -30.69 -4.49 26.20
C GLU A 645 -29.27 -4.95 25.81
N ALA A 646 -28.32 -4.90 26.74
CA ALA A 646 -26.94 -5.33 26.52
C ALA A 646 -26.75 -6.85 26.71
N GLY A 647 -27.81 -7.58 27.10
CA GLY A 647 -27.76 -9.01 27.39
C GLY A 647 -27.26 -9.34 28.79
N MET A 648 -27.10 -8.37 29.69
CA MET A 648 -26.71 -8.62 31.09
C MET A 648 -27.93 -9.07 31.90
N THR A 649 -27.76 -10.10 32.71
CA THR A 649 -28.81 -10.64 33.58
C THR A 649 -28.96 -9.81 34.88
N SER A 650 -29.88 -10.20 35.76
CA SER A 650 -29.98 -9.64 37.12
C SER A 650 -28.72 -9.88 37.98
N VAL A 651 -27.88 -10.85 37.61
CA VAL A 651 -26.64 -11.17 38.31
C VAL A 651 -25.43 -10.55 37.59
N PRO A 652 -24.70 -9.63 38.24
CA PRO A 652 -23.54 -8.99 37.60
C PRO A 652 -22.46 -9.98 37.16
N GLY A 653 -21.92 -9.76 35.96
CA GLY A 653 -20.93 -10.63 35.33
C GLY A 653 -21.52 -11.82 34.55
N ILE A 654 -22.83 -12.08 34.67
CA ILE A 654 -23.54 -13.09 33.87
C ILE A 654 -24.34 -12.39 32.78
N PHE A 655 -24.05 -12.76 31.53
CA PHE A 655 -24.73 -12.33 30.33
C PHE A 655 -25.46 -13.53 29.70
N ALA A 656 -26.53 -13.29 28.95
CA ALA A 656 -27.27 -14.32 28.22
C ALA A 656 -27.72 -13.80 26.85
N GLY A 657 -27.90 -14.71 25.89
CA GLY A 657 -28.32 -14.35 24.54
C GLY A 657 -28.68 -15.54 23.67
N GLY A 658 -29.17 -15.24 22.46
CA GLY A 658 -29.78 -16.23 21.56
C GLY A 658 -31.12 -16.74 22.11
N ASP A 659 -31.52 -17.93 21.69
CA ASP A 659 -32.84 -18.49 21.98
C ASP A 659 -33.12 -18.70 23.48
N ALA A 660 -32.09 -18.70 24.32
CA ALA A 660 -32.25 -18.72 25.78
C ALA A 660 -32.91 -17.44 26.33
N VAL A 661 -32.84 -16.33 25.59
CA VAL A 661 -33.44 -15.03 25.95
C VAL A 661 -34.68 -14.75 25.09
N SER A 662 -34.54 -14.84 23.76
CA SER A 662 -35.62 -14.50 22.82
C SER A 662 -36.69 -15.57 22.67
N GLY A 663 -36.40 -16.81 23.11
CA GLY A 663 -37.09 -17.98 22.58
C GLY A 663 -36.60 -18.32 21.16
N PRO A 664 -37.15 -19.39 20.55
CA PRO A 664 -36.74 -19.85 19.22
C PRO A 664 -36.78 -18.73 18.18
N ALA A 665 -35.63 -18.43 17.59
CA ALA A 665 -35.43 -17.32 16.67
C ALA A 665 -34.55 -17.77 15.48
N THR A 666 -33.85 -16.83 14.85
CA THR A 666 -33.04 -17.11 13.66
C THR A 666 -31.54 -17.16 13.98
N VAL A 667 -30.78 -17.88 13.15
CA VAL A 667 -29.31 -17.99 13.30
C VAL A 667 -28.63 -16.61 13.30
N ALA A 668 -29.09 -15.70 12.44
CA ALA A 668 -28.56 -14.34 12.34
C ALA A 668 -28.80 -13.53 13.63
N GLU A 669 -29.97 -13.67 14.26
CA GLU A 669 -30.28 -13.01 15.53
C GLU A 669 -29.43 -13.55 16.68
N ALA A 670 -29.19 -14.86 16.71
CA ALA A 670 -28.29 -15.48 17.68
C ALA A 670 -26.85 -14.95 17.53
N ILE A 671 -26.34 -14.84 16.30
CA ILE A 671 -25.02 -14.23 16.02
C ILE A 671 -24.99 -12.77 16.50
N GLY A 672 -26.03 -12.00 16.22
CA GLY A 672 -26.18 -10.61 16.68
C GLY A 672 -26.19 -10.49 18.20
N ALA A 673 -26.87 -11.40 18.90
CA ALA A 673 -26.86 -11.46 20.37
C ALA A 673 -25.45 -11.74 20.92
N GLY A 674 -24.70 -12.64 20.28
CA GLY A 674 -23.30 -12.90 20.63
C GLY A 674 -22.39 -11.68 20.46
N ILE A 675 -22.57 -10.88 19.39
CA ILE A 675 -21.81 -9.63 19.16
C ILE A 675 -22.12 -8.60 20.26
N ARG A 676 -23.41 -8.41 20.59
CA ARG A 676 -23.85 -7.49 21.64
C ARG A 676 -23.28 -7.90 23.00
N ALA A 677 -23.39 -9.18 23.35
CA ALA A 677 -22.85 -9.72 24.60
C ALA A 677 -21.32 -9.56 24.68
N ALA A 678 -20.58 -9.90 23.63
CA ALA A 678 -19.12 -9.72 23.59
C ALA A 678 -18.70 -8.27 23.79
N THR A 679 -19.45 -7.31 23.22
CA THR A 679 -19.19 -5.88 23.40
C THR A 679 -19.52 -5.42 24.82
N ALA A 680 -20.62 -5.89 25.39
CA ALA A 680 -21.05 -5.57 26.75
C ALA A 680 -20.09 -6.15 27.81
N MET A 681 -19.65 -7.39 27.62
CA MET A 681 -18.68 -8.06 28.49
C MET A 681 -17.31 -7.37 28.47
N ASP A 682 -16.86 -6.89 27.30
CA ASP A 682 -15.62 -6.12 27.19
C ASP A 682 -15.66 -4.81 27.99
N LYS A 683 -16.76 -4.04 27.85
CA LYS A 683 -16.99 -2.83 28.64
C LYS A 683 -17.02 -3.15 30.14
N TYR A 684 -17.78 -4.19 30.53
CA TYR A 684 -17.87 -4.65 31.92
C TYR A 684 -16.50 -5.01 32.51
N LEU A 685 -15.70 -5.82 31.80
CA LEU A 685 -14.37 -6.26 32.25
C LEU A 685 -13.34 -5.12 32.29
N CYS A 686 -13.54 -4.07 31.51
CA CYS A 686 -12.72 -2.86 31.55
C CYS A 686 -13.19 -1.83 32.60
N GLY A 687 -14.30 -2.10 33.31
CA GLY A 687 -14.88 -1.15 34.27
C GLY A 687 -15.58 0.05 33.60
N GLU A 688 -15.89 -0.05 32.31
CA GLU A 688 -16.63 0.96 31.56
C GLU A 688 -18.15 0.75 31.70
N PRO A 689 -18.97 1.82 31.63
CA PRO A 689 -20.42 1.69 31.63
C PRO A 689 -20.92 0.82 30.47
N VAL A 690 -21.72 -0.20 30.78
CA VAL A 690 -22.32 -1.09 29.78
C VAL A 690 -23.48 -0.36 29.09
N THR A 691 -23.17 0.35 28.00
CA THR A 691 -24.14 1.07 27.17
C THR A 691 -24.36 0.38 25.83
N VAL A 692 -25.62 0.32 25.39
CA VAL A 692 -26.01 -0.13 24.05
C VAL A 692 -26.06 1.08 23.13
N GLU A 693 -25.23 1.09 22.11
CA GLU A 693 -25.27 2.11 21.07
C GLU A 693 -26.35 1.74 20.05
N ARG A 694 -27.33 2.62 19.86
CA ARG A 694 -28.32 2.49 18.80
C ARG A 694 -27.87 3.30 17.59
N PRO A 695 -27.96 2.77 16.35
CA PRO A 695 -27.72 3.56 15.16
C PRO A 695 -28.70 4.74 15.14
N THR A 696 -28.19 5.97 15.21
CA THR A 696 -28.99 7.20 15.04
C THR A 696 -29.12 7.61 13.57
N ALA A 697 -28.45 6.88 12.67
CA ALA A 697 -28.43 7.16 11.25
C ALA A 697 -29.79 6.89 10.59
N ARG A 698 -30.23 7.79 9.71
CA ARG A 698 -31.44 7.66 8.88
C ARG A 698 -31.36 6.42 7.97
N ARG A 699 -32.46 5.66 7.82
CA ARG A 699 -32.58 4.59 6.81
C ARG A 699 -32.59 5.20 5.39
N LEU A 700 -31.72 4.71 4.52
CA LEU A 700 -31.65 5.11 3.10
C LEU A 700 -32.73 4.40 2.26
N GLN A 701 -33.50 5.16 1.50
CA GLN A 701 -34.58 4.65 0.64
C GLN A 701 -34.21 4.72 -0.84
N PHE A 702 -35.02 4.09 -1.70
CA PHE A 702 -34.80 4.14 -3.15
C PHE A 702 -34.96 5.57 -3.70
N GLU A 703 -35.85 6.35 -3.12
CA GLU A 703 -36.12 7.74 -3.50
C GLU A 703 -34.91 8.65 -3.25
N ASP A 704 -34.05 8.29 -2.29
CA ASP A 704 -32.81 9.01 -1.98
C ASP A 704 -31.72 8.82 -3.05
N LEU A 705 -31.90 7.89 -4.02
CA LEU A 705 -30.98 7.77 -5.14
C LEU A 705 -31.09 9.01 -6.06
N PRO A 706 -29.93 9.63 -6.40
CA PRO A 706 -29.88 10.67 -7.43
C PRO A 706 -30.54 10.16 -8.73
N PRO A 707 -31.40 10.95 -9.38
CA PRO A 707 -32.13 10.53 -10.58
C PRO A 707 -31.22 9.94 -11.67
N GLU A 708 -29.99 10.45 -11.81
CA GLU A 708 -29.03 10.03 -12.81
C GLU A 708 -28.42 8.65 -12.53
N ARG A 709 -28.51 8.17 -11.27
CA ARG A 709 -27.99 6.86 -10.83
C ARG A 709 -29.06 5.77 -10.75
N ARG A 710 -30.33 6.11 -11.00
CA ARG A 710 -31.42 5.13 -10.96
C ARG A 710 -31.29 4.17 -12.16
N PRO A 711 -31.39 2.84 -11.95
CA PRO A 711 -31.33 1.89 -13.05
C PRO A 711 -32.49 2.15 -14.03
N ARG A 712 -32.16 2.19 -15.32
CA ARG A 712 -33.13 2.39 -16.40
C ARG A 712 -33.68 1.09 -16.98
N GLU A 713 -32.93 0.02 -16.81
CA GLU A 713 -33.26 -1.32 -17.30
C GLU A 713 -33.44 -2.28 -16.13
N ARG A 714 -34.51 -3.05 -16.22
CA ARG A 714 -34.74 -4.20 -15.34
C ARG A 714 -33.79 -5.33 -15.71
N GLN A 715 -33.31 -6.05 -14.70
CA GLN A 715 -32.46 -7.22 -14.83
C GLN A 715 -33.04 -8.35 -13.99
N GLU A 716 -33.12 -9.54 -14.59
CA GLU A 716 -33.61 -10.74 -13.92
C GLU A 716 -32.66 -11.19 -12.80
N ARG A 717 -33.25 -11.60 -11.68
CA ARG A 717 -32.55 -12.27 -10.59
C ARG A 717 -32.14 -13.68 -11.04
N PRO A 718 -30.86 -14.09 -10.92
CA PRO A 718 -30.47 -15.46 -11.21
C PRO A 718 -31.22 -16.44 -10.31
N ALA A 719 -31.84 -17.45 -10.92
CA ALA A 719 -32.52 -18.50 -10.20
C ALA A 719 -31.50 -19.39 -9.47
N VAL A 720 -31.77 -19.73 -8.21
CA VAL A 720 -30.97 -20.70 -7.47
C VAL A 720 -31.39 -22.09 -7.93
N ALA A 721 -30.47 -22.82 -8.56
CA ALA A 721 -30.76 -24.17 -9.01
C ALA A 721 -31.04 -25.11 -7.82
N THR A 722 -31.98 -26.02 -8.00
CA THR A 722 -32.34 -27.04 -7.01
C THR A 722 -32.21 -28.43 -7.62
N LEU A 723 -31.90 -29.43 -6.79
CA LEU A 723 -31.84 -30.82 -7.24
C LEU A 723 -33.19 -31.29 -7.82
N PRO A 724 -33.25 -32.24 -8.75
CA PRO A 724 -34.52 -32.80 -9.20
C PRO A 724 -35.30 -33.46 -8.05
N VAL A 725 -36.62 -33.30 -8.01
CA VAL A 725 -37.50 -33.87 -6.95
C VAL A 725 -37.25 -35.36 -6.73
N ALA A 726 -37.04 -36.13 -7.79
CA ALA A 726 -36.76 -37.57 -7.71
C ALA A 726 -35.50 -37.92 -6.88
N VAL A 727 -34.50 -37.03 -6.89
CA VAL A 727 -33.27 -37.14 -6.10
C VAL A 727 -33.51 -36.64 -4.67
N ARG A 728 -34.18 -35.48 -4.52
CA ARG A 728 -34.51 -34.89 -3.21
C ARG A 728 -35.23 -35.88 -2.28
N ARG A 729 -36.17 -36.66 -2.83
CA ARG A 729 -36.96 -37.65 -2.08
C ARG A 729 -36.17 -38.86 -1.56
N LYS A 730 -34.96 -39.10 -2.05
CA LYS A 730 -34.19 -40.32 -1.76
C LYS A 730 -32.79 -40.05 -1.22
N SER A 731 -32.42 -38.78 -1.06
CA SER A 731 -31.08 -38.39 -0.65
C SER A 731 -31.13 -37.26 0.37
N PHE A 732 -30.08 -37.20 1.18
CA PHE A 732 -29.80 -36.06 2.06
C PHE A 732 -28.77 -35.10 1.43
N ASP A 733 -28.61 -35.17 0.10
CA ASP A 733 -27.78 -34.26 -0.65
C ASP A 733 -28.37 -32.84 -0.58
N GLU A 734 -27.49 -31.85 -0.65
CA GLU A 734 -27.90 -30.46 -0.50
C GLU A 734 -28.86 -30.03 -1.61
N VAL A 735 -30.07 -29.58 -1.25
CA VAL A 735 -31.16 -29.36 -2.22
C VAL A 735 -30.88 -28.15 -3.11
N ARG A 736 -30.52 -27.02 -2.51
CA ARG A 736 -30.19 -25.79 -3.23
C ARG A 736 -28.72 -25.81 -3.63
N GLN A 737 -28.40 -25.31 -4.81
CA GLN A 737 -27.04 -25.25 -5.34
C GLN A 737 -26.50 -23.82 -5.29
N ALA A 738 -25.18 -23.67 -5.13
CA ALA A 738 -24.54 -22.36 -5.17
C ALA A 738 -24.59 -21.75 -6.58
N LEU A 739 -24.61 -20.41 -6.65
CA LEU A 739 -24.44 -19.71 -7.92
C LEU A 739 -23.06 -20.01 -8.52
N THR A 740 -22.98 -20.05 -9.85
CA THR A 740 -21.68 -20.03 -10.53
C THR A 740 -20.97 -18.70 -10.30
N ARG A 741 -19.66 -18.65 -10.58
CA ARG A 741 -18.86 -17.42 -10.45
C ARG A 741 -19.43 -16.30 -11.31
N GLU A 742 -19.82 -16.60 -12.53
CA GLU A 742 -20.35 -15.66 -13.51
C GLU A 742 -21.71 -15.12 -13.06
N GLU A 743 -22.59 -15.99 -12.56
CA GLU A 743 -23.89 -15.59 -12.01
C GLU A 743 -23.74 -14.73 -10.76
N ALA A 744 -22.86 -15.11 -9.83
CA ALA A 744 -22.61 -14.34 -8.61
C ALA A 744 -22.06 -12.93 -8.91
N VAL A 745 -21.13 -12.81 -9.86
CA VAL A 745 -20.61 -11.51 -10.29
C VAL A 745 -21.71 -10.68 -10.97
N LYS A 746 -22.50 -11.29 -11.86
CA LYS A 746 -23.62 -10.62 -12.55
C LYS A 746 -24.68 -10.14 -11.55
N GLU A 747 -25.01 -10.96 -10.56
CA GLU A 747 -25.96 -10.62 -9.51
C GLU A 747 -25.45 -9.49 -8.63
N ALA A 748 -24.19 -9.55 -8.21
CA ALA A 748 -23.58 -8.47 -7.43
C ALA A 748 -23.51 -7.14 -8.20
N GLN A 749 -23.40 -7.18 -9.53
CA GLN A 749 -23.43 -5.99 -10.39
C GLN A 749 -24.82 -5.34 -10.50
N ARG A 750 -25.91 -6.04 -10.17
CA ARG A 750 -27.25 -5.44 -10.05
C ARG A 750 -27.36 -4.49 -8.84
N CYS A 751 -26.46 -4.60 -7.85
CA CYS A 751 -26.51 -3.78 -6.65
C CYS A 751 -26.37 -2.28 -6.97
N ILE A 752 -27.33 -1.47 -6.50
CA ILE A 752 -27.43 -0.05 -6.83
C ILE A 752 -26.65 0.88 -5.90
N ASN A 753 -25.66 0.37 -5.16
CA ASN A 753 -24.96 1.15 -4.13
C ASN A 753 -24.35 2.47 -4.66
N TRP A 754 -24.81 3.60 -4.13
CA TRP A 754 -24.42 4.95 -4.56
C TRP A 754 -23.58 5.72 -3.53
N ASN A 755 -23.35 5.14 -2.35
CA ASN A 755 -22.55 5.68 -1.26
C ASN A 755 -21.30 4.81 -0.99
N CYS A 756 -20.43 5.26 -0.07
CA CYS A 756 -19.30 4.45 0.35
C CYS A 756 -19.78 3.12 0.92
N ALA A 757 -19.29 2.01 0.36
CA ALA A 757 -19.64 0.66 0.79
C ALA A 757 -18.84 0.19 2.02
N GLU A 758 -17.99 1.04 2.61
CA GLU A 758 -17.06 0.68 3.70
C GLU A 758 -16.21 -0.58 3.42
N CYS A 759 -15.99 -0.92 2.14
CA CYS A 759 -15.33 -2.18 1.75
C CYS A 759 -13.82 -2.24 2.07
N GLY A 760 -13.21 -1.13 2.51
CA GLY A 760 -11.78 -1.05 2.82
C GLY A 760 -10.83 -1.16 1.63
N LEU A 761 -11.32 -1.40 0.41
CA LEU A 761 -10.44 -1.67 -0.73
C LEU A 761 -9.52 -0.50 -1.06
N CYS A 762 -10.02 0.75 -0.96
CA CYS A 762 -9.23 1.95 -1.22
C CYS A 762 -8.06 2.08 -0.23
N ALA A 763 -8.28 1.75 1.04
CA ALA A 763 -7.24 1.71 2.05
C ALA A 763 -6.21 0.65 1.66
N GLN A 764 -6.63 -0.59 1.41
CA GLN A 764 -5.74 -1.72 1.10
C GLN A 764 -4.84 -1.52 -0.12
N ILE A 765 -5.36 -0.94 -1.19
CA ILE A 765 -4.59 -0.75 -2.43
C ILE A 765 -3.74 0.52 -2.43
N CYS A 766 -3.85 1.36 -1.40
CA CYS A 766 -3.12 2.61 -1.32
C CYS A 766 -1.61 2.33 -1.16
N PRO A 767 -0.76 2.70 -2.14
CA PRO A 767 0.67 2.40 -2.08
C PRO A 767 1.39 3.19 -0.98
N MET A 768 0.82 4.32 -0.54
CA MET A 768 1.36 5.14 0.55
C MET A 768 0.74 4.78 1.91
N GLY A 769 -0.28 3.91 1.95
CA GLY A 769 -1.05 3.62 3.16
C GLY A 769 -1.61 4.88 3.84
N THR A 770 -2.12 5.82 3.05
CA THR A 770 -2.55 7.16 3.53
C THR A 770 -4.04 7.25 3.86
N ILE A 771 -4.80 6.22 3.51
CA ILE A 771 -6.26 6.20 3.71
C ILE A 771 -6.57 5.54 5.06
N ALA A 772 -7.29 6.25 5.92
CA ALA A 772 -7.69 5.75 7.23
C ALA A 772 -8.79 4.67 7.09
N PRO A 773 -8.78 3.59 7.91
CA PRO A 773 -9.80 2.54 7.83
C PRO A 773 -11.22 2.94 8.28
N GLY A 774 -11.36 4.05 9.02
CA GLY A 774 -12.65 4.51 9.57
C GLY A 774 -13.44 5.37 8.59
N ASP A 775 -13.06 6.64 8.47
CA ASP A 775 -13.74 7.62 7.60
C ASP A 775 -13.31 7.55 6.12
N PHE A 776 -12.37 6.65 5.79
CA PHE A 776 -11.73 6.55 4.47
C PHE A 776 -11.14 7.87 3.97
N SER A 777 -10.83 8.81 4.86
CA SER A 777 -10.12 10.04 4.52
C SER A 777 -8.69 9.71 4.11
N SER A 778 -8.13 10.52 3.20
CA SER A 778 -6.76 10.36 2.73
C SER A 778 -5.93 11.52 3.25
N HIS A 779 -4.78 11.26 3.86
CA HIS A 779 -3.88 12.34 4.28
C HIS A 779 -3.26 13.03 3.05
N PRO A 780 -3.57 14.32 2.77
CA PRO A 780 -3.07 15.01 1.57
C PRO A 780 -1.55 15.17 1.60
N GLY A 781 -1.02 15.44 2.80
CA GLY A 781 0.40 15.46 3.11
C GLY A 781 1.14 14.17 2.82
N GLU A 782 0.49 13.02 2.60
CA GLU A 782 1.16 11.75 2.28
C GLU A 782 0.71 11.15 0.95
N CYS A 783 -0.43 11.61 0.41
CA CYS A 783 -1.00 11.13 -0.84
C CYS A 783 -0.15 11.57 -2.05
N THR A 784 0.28 10.61 -2.85
CA THR A 784 1.03 10.85 -4.10
C THR A 784 0.14 10.94 -5.33
N VAL A 785 -1.18 10.94 -5.15
CA VAL A 785 -2.16 11.13 -6.24
C VAL A 785 -1.97 10.10 -7.37
N CYS A 786 -1.80 8.83 -6.96
CA CYS A 786 -1.56 7.70 -7.86
C CYS A 786 -2.80 7.17 -8.61
N MET A 787 -3.99 7.66 -8.24
CA MET A 787 -5.30 7.28 -8.78
C MET A 787 -5.78 5.84 -8.54
N ASP A 788 -5.03 4.99 -7.82
CA ASP A 788 -5.44 3.60 -7.56
C ASP A 788 -6.77 3.51 -6.79
N CYS A 789 -6.92 4.30 -5.71
CA CYS A 789 -8.14 4.33 -4.91
C CYS A 789 -9.40 4.80 -5.67
N PHE A 790 -9.24 5.53 -6.76
CA PHE A 790 -10.33 5.97 -7.63
C PHE A 790 -10.66 4.88 -8.66
N ALA A 791 -9.64 4.37 -9.34
CA ALA A 791 -9.79 3.37 -10.39
C ALA A 791 -10.45 2.08 -9.88
N PHE A 792 -10.09 1.62 -8.68
CA PHE A 792 -10.59 0.36 -8.14
C PHE A 792 -11.77 0.54 -7.16
N CYS A 793 -12.33 1.74 -6.99
CA CYS A 793 -13.46 1.94 -6.09
C CYS A 793 -14.72 1.22 -6.61
N PRO A 794 -15.27 0.22 -5.91
CA PRO A 794 -16.43 -0.54 -6.38
C PRO A 794 -17.75 0.21 -6.25
N ALA A 795 -17.77 1.40 -5.64
CA ALA A 795 -18.95 2.26 -5.61
C ALA A 795 -18.78 3.51 -6.49
N GLY A 796 -17.55 3.79 -6.97
CA GLY A 796 -17.27 4.99 -7.76
C GLY A 796 -17.56 6.30 -7.02
N VAL A 797 -17.41 6.33 -5.69
CA VAL A 797 -17.76 7.47 -4.83
C VAL A 797 -16.57 8.32 -4.37
N ALA A 798 -15.35 7.95 -4.75
CA ALA A 798 -14.17 8.76 -4.50
C ALA A 798 -14.13 9.92 -5.51
N SER A 799 -14.00 11.15 -5.02
CA SER A 799 -13.92 12.39 -5.80
C SER A 799 -12.64 13.17 -5.49
N LEU A 800 -12.24 14.05 -6.42
CA LEU A 800 -11.26 15.11 -6.18
C LEU A 800 -12.03 16.42 -6.08
N GLU A 801 -11.93 17.09 -4.93
CA GLU A 801 -12.65 18.32 -4.64
C GLU A 801 -11.67 19.44 -4.33
N GLY A 802 -11.98 20.64 -4.83
CA GLY A 802 -11.19 21.85 -4.60
C GLY A 802 -11.51 22.48 -3.24
N SER A 803 -10.51 22.62 -2.38
CA SER A 803 -10.63 23.29 -1.09
C SER A 803 -9.30 23.88 -0.64
N TRP A 804 -9.30 25.20 -0.37
CA TRP A 804 -8.15 25.92 0.19
C TRP A 804 -8.01 25.76 1.71
N ILE A 805 -9.00 25.14 2.37
CA ILE A 805 -8.95 24.89 3.81
C ILE A 805 -7.82 23.90 4.08
N PRO A 806 -6.76 24.24 4.83
CA PRO A 806 -5.67 23.32 5.12
C PRO A 806 -6.19 22.02 5.73
N ALA A 807 -5.62 20.88 5.34
CA ALA A 807 -5.99 19.62 5.98
C ALA A 807 -5.60 19.66 7.48
N PRO A 808 -6.40 19.06 8.37
CA PRO A 808 -6.08 19.02 9.80
C PRO A 808 -4.67 18.45 10.03
N VAL A 809 -3.97 19.03 11.01
CA VAL A 809 -2.61 18.66 11.38
C VAL A 809 -2.63 17.26 12.01
N HIS A 810 -1.76 16.36 11.55
CA HIS A 810 -1.62 15.01 12.11
C HIS A 810 -0.43 14.95 13.09
N GLU A 811 -0.31 13.83 13.83
CA GLU A 811 0.74 13.48 14.81
C GLU A 811 2.19 13.95 14.55
N TYR A 812 2.56 14.24 13.29
CA TYR A 812 3.81 14.92 13.00
C TYR A 812 3.57 16.41 12.70
N ASP A 813 3.18 17.14 13.74
CA ASP A 813 3.65 18.50 13.94
C ASP A 813 4.92 18.35 14.77
N PRO A 814 6.12 18.71 14.27
CA PRO A 814 7.30 18.58 15.09
C PRO A 814 7.11 19.45 16.32
N SER A 815 6.89 18.80 17.47
CA SER A 815 6.78 19.54 18.73
C SER A 815 8.03 20.42 18.89
N ARG A 816 7.90 21.55 19.57
CA ARG A 816 9.05 22.46 19.80
C ARG A 816 10.31 21.71 20.25
N ARG A 817 10.15 20.64 21.05
CA ARG A 817 11.23 19.74 21.50
C ARG A 817 11.91 18.97 20.37
N GLN A 818 11.18 18.49 19.38
CA GLN A 818 11.71 17.72 18.25
C GLN A 818 12.39 18.61 17.21
N LEU A 819 11.87 19.83 16.98
CA LEU A 819 12.57 20.87 16.22
C LEU A 819 13.90 21.23 16.91
N LEU A 820 13.87 21.45 18.23
CA LEU A 820 15.07 21.71 19.02
C LEU A 820 16.03 20.52 19.01
N ALA A 821 15.55 19.28 19.05
CA ALA A 821 16.38 18.08 18.96
C ALA A 821 17.03 17.93 17.57
N SER A 822 16.29 18.22 16.49
CA SER A 822 16.82 18.24 15.12
C SER A 822 17.89 19.33 14.99
N ALA A 823 17.61 20.53 15.51
CA ALA A 823 18.57 21.62 15.56
C ALA A 823 19.80 21.23 16.39
N ALA A 824 19.63 20.67 17.58
CA ALA A 824 20.74 20.24 18.44
C ALA A 824 21.59 19.14 17.79
N THR A 825 20.97 18.17 17.12
CA THR A 825 21.66 17.12 16.36
C THR A 825 22.44 17.72 15.21
N ALA A 826 21.85 18.67 14.48
CA ALA A 826 22.52 19.36 13.39
C ALA A 826 23.62 20.30 13.87
N VAL A 827 23.48 20.97 15.02
CA VAL A 827 24.55 21.76 15.68
C VAL A 827 25.68 20.84 16.13
N ALA A 828 25.38 19.71 16.77
CA ALA A 828 26.38 18.75 17.21
C ALA A 828 27.10 18.11 16.01
N GLY A 829 26.36 17.74 14.96
CA GLY A 829 26.91 17.25 13.70
C GLY A 829 27.76 18.30 12.98
N PHE A 830 27.29 19.54 12.88
CA PHE A 830 28.05 20.65 12.31
C PHE A 830 29.31 20.96 13.14
N GLY A 831 29.19 20.93 14.47
CA GLY A 831 30.30 21.06 15.40
C GLY A 831 31.34 19.96 15.18
N LEU A 832 30.93 18.70 15.09
CA LEU A 832 31.80 17.57 14.77
C LEU A 832 32.47 17.72 13.39
N LEU A 833 31.71 18.11 12.36
CA LEU A 833 32.24 18.39 11.01
C LEU A 833 33.29 19.52 11.03
N ARG A 834 33.10 20.54 11.87
CA ARG A 834 34.03 21.66 12.07
C ARG A 834 35.20 21.32 13.00
N MET A 835 35.04 20.38 13.93
CA MET A 835 36.07 19.88 14.85
C MET A 835 37.04 18.91 14.18
N GLY A 836 36.77 18.50 12.93
CA GLY A 836 37.67 17.73 12.09
C GLY A 836 39.03 18.41 11.92
N VAL A 837 40.00 17.90 12.69
CA VAL A 837 41.45 18.00 12.51
C VAL A 837 41.79 17.92 11.02
N GLY A 838 42.55 18.90 10.50
CA GLY A 838 43.01 18.88 9.11
C GLY A 838 42.57 20.05 8.22
N LYS A 839 42.34 21.26 8.75
CA LYS A 839 42.53 22.50 7.96
C LYS A 839 44.03 22.74 7.65
N GLY A 840 44.76 21.70 7.24
CA GLY A 840 45.96 21.94 6.48
C GLY A 840 45.49 22.53 5.16
N GLU A 841 45.98 23.70 4.78
CA GLU A 841 45.83 24.17 3.41
C GLU A 841 46.41 23.08 2.52
N ASN A 842 45.54 22.29 1.88
CA ASN A 842 46.00 21.30 0.91
C ASN A 842 46.46 22.11 -0.31
N PRO A 843 47.78 22.24 -0.54
CA PRO A 843 48.28 23.11 -1.59
C PRO A 843 47.98 22.56 -2.99
N PHE A 844 47.39 21.36 -3.08
CA PHE A 844 46.99 20.68 -4.31
C PHE A 844 45.48 20.61 -4.49
N LEU A 845 44.69 21.37 -3.71
CA LEU A 845 43.24 21.42 -3.85
C LEU A 845 42.84 22.26 -5.06
N LEU A 846 42.83 21.62 -6.23
CA LEU A 846 42.46 22.25 -7.50
C LEU A 846 40.97 22.04 -7.78
N ARG A 847 40.25 23.12 -8.08
CA ARG A 847 38.83 23.09 -8.46
C ARG A 847 38.67 23.19 -9.98
N PRO A 848 37.51 22.79 -10.54
CA PRO A 848 37.23 22.98 -11.96
C PRO A 848 37.38 24.44 -12.40
N PRO A 849 37.68 24.72 -13.68
CA PRO A 849 37.83 26.08 -14.18
C PRO A 849 36.58 26.92 -13.92
N GLY A 850 36.79 28.13 -13.40
CA GLY A 850 35.73 29.07 -13.06
C GLY A 850 35.03 28.81 -11.72
N ALA A 851 35.36 27.75 -10.98
CA ALA A 851 34.77 27.49 -9.67
C ALA A 851 34.85 28.73 -8.76
N THR A 852 33.77 29.01 -8.05
CA THR A 852 33.73 30.10 -7.06
C THR A 852 34.78 29.86 -5.95
N PRO A 853 35.16 30.88 -5.16
CA PRO A 853 36.06 30.70 -4.03
C PRO A 853 35.62 29.55 -3.11
N GLU A 854 36.57 28.81 -2.54
CA GLU A 854 36.33 27.51 -1.89
C GLU A 854 35.16 27.51 -0.89
N ALA A 855 35.06 28.52 -0.02
CA ALA A 855 33.98 28.63 0.94
C ALA A 855 32.59 28.76 0.27
N GLU A 856 32.50 29.58 -0.79
CA GLU A 856 31.27 29.75 -1.57
C GLU A 856 30.98 28.50 -2.42
N PHE A 857 32.03 27.86 -2.94
CA PHE A 857 31.93 26.64 -3.71
C PHE A 857 31.31 25.51 -2.89
N LEU A 858 31.78 25.28 -1.67
CA LEU A 858 31.24 24.26 -0.77
C LEU A 858 29.78 24.55 -0.36
N ALA A 859 29.42 25.83 -0.26
CA ALA A 859 28.06 26.28 0.04
C ALA A 859 27.11 26.19 -1.17
N LYS A 860 27.62 26.18 -2.41
CA LYS A 860 26.82 26.03 -3.63
C LYS A 860 26.84 24.61 -4.20
N CYS A 861 27.88 23.81 -3.93
CA CYS A 861 28.03 22.49 -4.54
C CYS A 861 27.09 21.47 -3.87
N VAL A 862 26.13 20.98 -4.65
CA VAL A 862 25.15 19.97 -4.20
C VAL A 862 25.65 18.52 -4.33
N ARG A 863 26.91 18.31 -4.72
CA ARG A 863 27.54 16.97 -4.83
C ARG A 863 26.77 16.02 -5.78
N CYS A 864 26.28 16.54 -6.90
CA CYS A 864 25.51 15.77 -7.90
C CYS A 864 26.36 14.98 -8.91
N ASP A 865 27.69 15.18 -8.92
CA ASP A 865 28.68 14.57 -9.83
C ASP A 865 28.50 14.83 -11.33
N GLN A 866 27.60 15.71 -11.74
CA GLN A 866 27.39 15.95 -13.17
C GLN A 866 28.64 16.50 -13.85
N CYS A 867 29.36 17.44 -13.22
CA CYS A 867 30.60 18.00 -13.76
C CYS A 867 31.73 16.98 -13.90
N ILE A 868 31.80 16.01 -12.99
CA ILE A 868 32.78 14.91 -13.03
C ILE A 868 32.51 14.02 -14.23
N LYS A 869 31.23 13.71 -14.48
CA LYS A 869 30.79 12.79 -15.55
C LYS A 869 31.01 13.34 -16.95
N VAL A 870 30.88 14.65 -17.13
CA VAL A 870 31.11 15.29 -18.44
C VAL A 870 32.58 15.65 -18.69
N CYS A 871 33.49 15.28 -17.79
CA CYS A 871 34.91 15.58 -17.94
C CYS A 871 35.55 14.58 -18.94
N PRO A 872 35.90 14.99 -20.18
CA PRO A 872 36.37 14.05 -21.21
C PRO A 872 37.73 13.44 -20.85
N ARG A 873 38.59 14.21 -20.18
CA ARG A 873 39.92 13.79 -19.73
C ARG A 873 39.91 13.02 -18.41
N GLN A 874 38.74 12.84 -17.80
CA GLN A 874 38.56 12.21 -16.48
C GLN A 874 39.48 12.77 -15.38
N THR A 875 39.89 14.03 -15.50
CA THR A 875 40.74 14.72 -14.53
C THR A 875 39.98 15.09 -13.25
N LEU A 876 38.67 15.36 -13.40
CA LEU A 876 37.80 15.65 -12.26
C LEU A 876 37.44 14.36 -11.52
N ARG A 877 37.56 14.39 -10.20
CA ARG A 877 37.29 13.27 -9.29
C ARG A 877 36.50 13.76 -8.08
N PRO A 878 35.68 12.91 -7.44
CA PRO A 878 35.05 13.28 -6.17
C PRO A 878 36.13 13.34 -5.08
N ALA A 879 36.17 14.43 -4.33
CA ALA A 879 36.99 14.53 -3.14
C ALA A 879 36.51 13.53 -2.08
N LEU A 880 37.46 12.94 -1.38
CA LEU A 880 37.27 12.30 -0.09
C LEU A 880 37.49 13.37 0.97
N PHE A 881 38.71 13.47 1.51
CA PHE A 881 39.06 14.40 2.59
C PHE A 881 39.96 15.55 2.13
N GLU A 882 40.29 15.63 0.83
CA GLU A 882 41.20 16.63 0.26
C GLU A 882 40.73 18.07 0.47
N ALA A 883 39.42 18.27 0.60
CA ALA A 883 38.75 19.54 0.89
C ALA A 883 38.07 19.55 2.28
N GLY A 884 38.55 18.70 3.19
CA GLY A 884 37.93 18.47 4.49
C GLY A 884 36.58 17.74 4.41
N TRP A 885 35.91 17.62 5.57
CA TRP A 885 34.65 16.88 5.68
C TRP A 885 33.48 17.50 4.89
N ASP A 886 33.39 18.83 4.83
CA ASP A 886 32.40 19.51 3.99
C ASP A 886 32.70 19.33 2.49
N GLY A 887 33.96 19.04 2.15
CA GLY A 887 34.42 18.81 0.79
C GLY A 887 34.15 17.41 0.23
N ILE A 888 33.74 16.44 1.06
CA ILE A 888 33.49 15.07 0.57
C ILE A 888 32.47 15.10 -0.58
N TRP A 889 32.77 14.37 -1.65
CA TRP A 889 32.02 14.25 -2.90
C TRP A 889 31.97 15.50 -3.79
N THR A 890 32.73 16.55 -3.46
CA THR A 890 32.86 17.71 -4.34
C THR A 890 33.92 17.47 -5.42
N PRO A 891 33.83 18.07 -6.62
CA PRO A 891 34.79 17.80 -7.69
C PRO A 891 36.15 18.44 -7.40
N VAL A 892 37.22 17.65 -7.47
CA VAL A 892 38.61 18.10 -7.44
C VAL A 892 39.31 17.67 -8.72
N LEU A 893 40.19 18.53 -9.21
CA LEU A 893 40.99 18.30 -10.40
C LEU A 893 42.29 17.61 -9.98
N VAL A 894 42.60 16.47 -10.60
CA VAL A 894 43.80 15.68 -10.30
C VAL A 894 44.67 15.63 -11.56
N PRO A 895 45.60 16.58 -11.75
CA PRO A 895 46.38 16.72 -12.99
C PRO A 895 47.08 15.44 -13.41
N ARG A 896 47.57 14.66 -12.45
CA ARG A 896 48.28 13.40 -12.71
C ARG A 896 47.47 12.39 -13.52
N LEU A 897 46.15 12.34 -13.32
CA LEU A 897 45.25 11.42 -14.04
C LEU A 897 44.89 11.91 -15.44
N GLY A 898 44.98 13.22 -15.66
CA GLY A 898 44.67 13.90 -16.91
C GLY A 898 44.74 15.40 -16.71
N GLY A 899 45.21 16.15 -17.70
CA GLY A 899 45.14 17.62 -17.66
C GLY A 899 43.72 18.13 -17.97
N CYS A 900 43.41 19.36 -17.54
CA CYS A 900 42.23 20.08 -17.98
C CYS A 900 42.34 20.39 -19.47
N ASP A 901 41.43 19.83 -20.27
CA ASP A 901 41.35 20.09 -21.70
C ASP A 901 41.21 21.60 -21.99
N TYR A 902 42.03 22.13 -22.89
CA TYR A 902 42.10 23.55 -23.22
C TYR A 902 40.80 24.05 -23.90
N ASP A 903 40.13 23.19 -24.67
CA ASP A 903 38.97 23.54 -25.50
C ASP A 903 37.65 22.95 -25.00
N CYS A 904 37.57 22.65 -23.70
CA CYS A 904 36.37 22.13 -23.05
C CYS A 904 35.87 23.03 -21.91
N ASN A 905 34.57 23.33 -21.89
CA ASN A 905 33.88 24.05 -20.80
C ASN A 905 32.69 23.28 -20.20
N ALA A 906 32.57 21.97 -20.47
CA ALA A 906 31.38 21.17 -20.16
C ALA A 906 31.00 21.15 -18.65
N CYS A 907 31.99 21.18 -17.75
CA CYS A 907 31.77 21.11 -16.30
C CYS A 907 30.92 22.28 -15.75
N GLY A 908 31.09 23.49 -16.29
CA GLY A 908 30.27 24.65 -15.94
C GLY A 908 28.88 24.62 -16.55
N GLN A 909 28.75 24.04 -17.76
CA GLN A 909 27.47 23.93 -18.47
C GLN A 909 26.46 23.00 -17.77
N VAL A 910 26.95 21.98 -17.05
CA VAL A 910 26.11 21.03 -16.32
C VAL A 910 25.89 21.36 -14.86
N CYS A 911 26.57 22.36 -14.30
CA CYS A 911 26.42 22.71 -12.88
C CYS A 911 25.04 23.32 -12.61
N PRO A 912 24.15 22.68 -11.81
CA PRO A 912 22.81 23.20 -11.59
C PRO A 912 22.80 24.44 -10.69
N THR A 913 23.77 24.57 -9.79
CA THR A 913 23.80 25.62 -8.77
C THR A 913 24.67 26.81 -9.13
N GLY A 914 25.47 26.70 -10.19
CA GLY A 914 26.49 27.70 -10.51
C GLY A 914 27.65 27.73 -9.52
N ALA A 915 27.89 26.65 -8.76
CA ALA A 915 29.16 26.46 -8.05
C ALA A 915 30.35 26.47 -9.02
N ILE A 916 30.10 25.99 -10.24
CA ILE A 916 30.95 26.16 -11.41
C ILE A 916 30.08 26.93 -12.42
N PRO A 917 30.29 28.24 -12.60
CA PRO A 917 29.53 29.04 -13.56
C PRO A 917 29.80 28.55 -14.99
N PRO A 918 28.81 28.66 -15.90
CA PRO A 918 29.00 28.32 -17.30
C PRO A 918 29.89 29.38 -17.97
N LEU A 919 31.17 29.07 -18.15
CA LEU A 919 32.11 29.91 -18.88
C LEU A 919 31.98 29.67 -20.40
N SER A 920 32.13 30.73 -21.20
CA SER A 920 32.47 30.61 -22.61
C SER A 920 33.85 29.97 -22.79
N LEU A 921 34.17 29.47 -23.99
CA LEU A 921 35.50 28.90 -24.26
C LEU A 921 36.60 29.94 -24.07
N GLU A 922 36.35 31.20 -24.43
CA GLU A 922 37.32 32.28 -24.25
C GLU A 922 37.60 32.57 -22.78
N GLU A 923 36.56 32.72 -21.95
CA GLU A 923 36.72 32.90 -20.51
C GLU A 923 37.42 31.70 -19.86
N LYS A 924 37.07 30.48 -20.30
CA LYS A 924 37.67 29.24 -19.81
C LYS A 924 39.17 29.17 -20.11
N ARG A 925 39.63 29.65 -21.27
CA ARG A 925 41.06 29.68 -21.64
C ARG A 925 41.88 30.63 -20.76
N ARG A 926 41.23 31.61 -20.12
CA ARG A 926 41.85 32.58 -19.19
C ARG A 926 41.66 32.21 -17.72
N ALA A 927 40.82 31.22 -17.41
CA ALA A 927 40.51 30.83 -16.04
C ALA A 927 41.71 30.16 -15.37
N VAL A 928 42.27 30.81 -14.36
CA VAL A 928 43.39 30.27 -13.57
C VAL A 928 42.87 29.26 -12.55
N ILE A 929 43.22 28.00 -12.74
CA ILE A 929 42.88 26.87 -11.85
C ILE A 929 43.94 26.71 -10.75
N GLY A 930 45.19 26.99 -11.07
CA GLY A 930 46.36 26.84 -10.22
C GLY A 930 47.63 27.32 -10.94
N ILE A 931 48.79 27.14 -10.32
CA ILE A 931 50.10 27.51 -10.89
C ILE A 931 51.05 26.32 -10.81
N ALA A 932 51.73 26.02 -11.91
CA ALA A 932 52.70 24.93 -11.97
C ALA A 932 54.07 25.36 -11.39
N TYR A 933 54.75 24.43 -10.73
CA TYR A 933 56.12 24.60 -10.22
C TYR A 933 56.97 23.38 -10.55
N VAL A 934 58.22 23.61 -10.96
CA VAL A 934 59.19 22.56 -11.28
C VAL A 934 60.07 22.26 -10.07
N HIS A 935 60.07 21.00 -9.66
CA HIS A 935 60.95 20.40 -8.66
C HIS A 935 62.24 19.92 -9.35
N ARG A 936 63.28 20.78 -9.34
CA ARG A 936 64.55 20.55 -10.05
C ARG A 936 65.26 19.27 -9.62
N ASP A 937 65.13 18.90 -8.35
CA ASP A 937 65.68 17.67 -7.75
C ASP A 937 65.10 16.37 -8.36
N ARG A 938 63.98 16.46 -9.07
CA ARG A 938 63.31 15.32 -9.70
C ARG A 938 63.24 15.41 -11.22
N CYS A 939 63.52 16.58 -11.77
CA CYS A 939 63.38 16.82 -13.19
C CYS A 939 64.45 16.04 -13.97
N ILE A 940 64.01 15.17 -14.87
CA ILE A 940 64.92 14.43 -15.77
C ILE A 940 65.25 15.19 -17.06
N ARG A 941 64.78 16.45 -17.19
CA ARG A 941 65.10 17.37 -18.30
C ARG A 941 64.63 16.90 -19.68
N CYS A 942 63.48 16.23 -19.74
CA CYS A 942 62.88 15.73 -20.99
C CYS A 942 62.13 16.79 -21.83
N MET A 943 61.90 17.99 -21.29
CA MET A 943 61.18 19.12 -21.92
C MET A 943 59.74 18.88 -22.41
N LEU A 944 59.19 17.67 -22.30
CA LEU A 944 57.77 17.36 -22.60
C LEU A 944 56.76 18.35 -21.99
N CYS A 945 57.05 18.90 -20.81
CA CYS A 945 56.18 19.90 -20.18
C CYS A 945 56.11 21.24 -20.92
N ILE A 946 57.14 21.59 -21.70
CA ILE A 946 57.18 22.78 -22.57
C ILE A 946 56.36 22.50 -23.83
N GLU A 947 56.59 21.37 -24.48
CA GLU A 947 55.91 20.96 -25.73
C GLU A 947 54.39 20.85 -25.53
N GLU A 948 53.95 20.26 -24.42
CA GLU A 948 52.53 20.03 -24.13
C GLU A 948 51.82 21.24 -23.46
N CYS A 949 52.48 22.41 -23.38
CA CYS A 949 51.91 23.58 -22.73
C CYS A 949 50.99 24.37 -23.69
N PRO A 950 49.66 24.32 -23.54
CA PRO A 950 48.73 24.97 -24.49
C PRO A 950 48.75 26.50 -24.43
N VAL A 951 49.32 27.07 -23.37
CA VAL A 951 49.39 28.52 -23.10
C VAL A 951 50.82 29.06 -23.14
N GLN A 952 51.80 28.24 -23.53
CA GLN A 952 53.22 28.63 -23.61
C GLN A 952 53.74 29.31 -22.33
N ALA A 953 53.35 28.75 -21.18
CA ALA A 953 53.72 29.24 -19.86
C ALA A 953 55.03 28.61 -19.34
N LEU A 954 55.71 27.78 -20.12
CA LEU A 954 57.00 27.19 -19.77
C LEU A 954 58.05 27.58 -20.79
N VAL A 955 59.24 27.92 -20.30
CA VAL A 955 60.42 28.25 -21.07
C VAL A 955 61.61 27.43 -20.60
N GLU A 956 62.58 27.23 -21.49
CA GLU A 956 63.85 26.63 -21.14
C GLU A 956 64.77 27.69 -20.51
N VAL A 957 65.41 27.35 -19.39
CA VAL A 957 66.43 28.17 -18.75
C VAL A 957 67.66 27.34 -18.43
N GLU A 958 68.82 27.95 -18.53
CA GLU A 958 70.11 27.32 -18.26
C GLU A 958 70.58 27.68 -16.84
N VAL A 959 70.90 26.67 -16.04
CA VAL A 959 71.35 26.81 -14.66
C VAL A 959 72.49 25.83 -14.44
N GLU A 960 73.68 26.32 -14.07
CA GLU A 960 74.87 25.48 -13.79
C GLU A 960 75.16 24.48 -14.92
N ASP A 961 75.19 24.96 -16.17
CA ASP A 961 75.44 24.17 -17.40
C ASP A 961 74.40 23.05 -17.68
N ALA A 962 73.20 23.16 -17.10
CA ALA A 962 72.08 22.25 -17.35
C ALA A 962 70.78 23.02 -17.67
N LYS A 963 70.08 22.55 -18.70
CA LYS A 963 68.78 23.10 -19.13
C LYS A 963 67.64 22.55 -18.27
N PHE A 964 66.81 23.44 -17.72
CA PHE A 964 65.62 23.11 -16.96
C PHE A 964 64.39 23.85 -17.50
N PRO A 965 63.20 23.24 -17.43
CA PRO A 965 61.97 23.96 -17.66
C PRO A 965 61.70 24.93 -16.49
N GLN A 966 61.31 26.15 -16.81
CA GLN A 966 60.86 27.17 -15.86
C GLN A 966 59.47 27.67 -16.24
N VAL A 967 58.60 27.79 -15.23
CA VAL A 967 57.23 28.29 -15.41
C VAL A 967 57.24 29.82 -15.31
N ILE A 968 56.56 30.48 -16.25
CA ILE A 968 56.19 31.90 -16.22
C ILE A 968 54.83 31.99 -15.52
N PRO A 969 54.75 32.43 -14.25
CA PRO A 969 53.52 32.35 -13.47
C PRO A 969 52.35 33.12 -14.11
N ASP A 970 52.63 34.29 -14.70
CA ASP A 970 51.60 35.18 -15.26
C ASP A 970 50.91 34.61 -16.51
N ARG A 971 51.52 33.62 -17.18
CA ARG A 971 50.93 32.90 -18.33
C ARG A 971 50.28 31.58 -17.90
N CYS A 972 50.58 31.08 -16.71
CA CYS A 972 50.16 29.75 -16.28
C CYS A 972 48.70 29.77 -15.80
N ILE A 973 47.85 28.96 -16.45
CA ILE A 973 46.45 28.76 -16.03
C ILE A 973 46.26 27.53 -15.12
N GLY A 974 47.32 26.75 -14.88
CA GLY A 974 47.27 25.56 -14.04
C GLY A 974 46.43 24.42 -14.60
N CYS A 975 46.36 24.25 -15.92
CA CYS A 975 45.59 23.17 -16.54
C CYS A 975 46.10 21.77 -16.17
N GLY A 976 47.38 21.64 -15.80
CA GLY A 976 47.95 20.37 -15.35
C GLY A 976 48.42 19.41 -16.44
N ASN A 977 48.37 19.80 -17.73
CA ASN A 977 48.93 18.99 -18.82
C ASN A 977 50.40 18.61 -18.56
N CYS A 978 51.19 19.56 -18.07
CA CYS A 978 52.60 19.34 -17.76
C CYS A 978 52.83 18.33 -16.63
N GLU A 979 51.98 18.28 -15.61
CA GLU A 979 52.04 17.29 -14.53
C GLU A 979 51.59 15.89 -15.01
N HIS A 980 50.60 15.86 -15.90
CA HIS A 980 50.10 14.61 -16.50
C HIS A 980 51.17 13.93 -17.36
N ILE A 981 51.79 14.67 -18.29
CA ILE A 981 52.76 14.12 -19.24
C ILE A 981 54.13 13.82 -18.59
N CYS A 982 54.38 14.32 -17.38
CA CYS A 982 55.67 14.14 -16.71
C CYS A 982 56.03 12.65 -16.55
N PRO A 983 57.10 12.15 -17.21
CA PRO A 983 57.43 10.73 -17.26
C PRO A 983 58.05 10.20 -15.96
N VAL A 984 58.36 11.09 -15.00
CA VAL A 984 58.92 10.73 -13.70
C VAL A 984 57.95 9.82 -12.96
N LYS A 985 58.41 8.61 -12.59
CA LYS A 985 57.62 7.63 -11.82
C LYS A 985 57.40 8.12 -10.39
N GLY A 986 56.22 7.82 -9.83
CA GLY A 986 55.79 8.36 -8.54
C GLY A 986 55.23 9.78 -8.67
N GLU A 987 55.58 10.68 -7.75
CA GLU A 987 55.21 12.10 -7.90
C GLU A 987 55.97 12.75 -9.06
N SER A 988 55.31 13.66 -9.77
CA SER A 988 55.87 14.34 -10.92
C SER A 988 56.94 15.35 -10.52
N ALA A 989 57.89 15.61 -11.43
CA ALA A 989 58.86 16.68 -11.29
C ALA A 989 58.27 18.07 -11.53
N ILE A 990 57.06 18.17 -12.08
CA ILE A 990 56.31 19.42 -12.18
C ILE A 990 54.93 19.20 -11.57
N ARG A 991 54.54 20.08 -10.66
CA ARG A 991 53.28 19.97 -9.90
C ARG A 991 52.49 21.25 -9.96
N VAL A 992 51.17 21.13 -10.07
CA VAL A 992 50.25 22.27 -10.01
C VAL A 992 49.78 22.50 -8.59
N TYR A 993 49.95 23.73 -8.12
CA TYR A 993 49.55 24.19 -6.81
C TYR A 993 48.29 25.06 -6.93
N ALA A 994 47.42 24.99 -5.93
CA ALA A 994 46.23 25.81 -5.83
C ALA A 994 46.60 27.31 -5.84
N PRO A 995 45.72 28.20 -6.33
CA PRO A 995 46.00 29.63 -6.39
C PRO A 995 46.42 30.18 -5.01
N GLY A 996 47.58 30.82 -4.93
CA GLY A 996 48.15 31.35 -3.69
C GLY A 996 49.03 30.37 -2.89
N ALA A 997 48.99 29.06 -3.17
CA ALA A 997 49.88 28.08 -2.55
C ALA A 997 51.26 28.05 -3.24
N ARG A 998 52.33 27.83 -2.45
CA ARG A 998 53.71 27.73 -2.94
C ARG A 998 54.40 26.48 -2.38
N PRO A 999 55.41 25.91 -3.07
CA PRO A 999 56.21 24.81 -2.55
C PRO A 999 56.97 25.22 -1.27
N ALA A 1000 57.08 24.30 -0.31
CA ALA A 1000 57.73 24.54 0.99
C ALA A 1000 59.24 24.83 0.91
N ARG A 1001 59.91 24.44 -0.18
CA ARG A 1001 61.25 24.90 -0.55
C ARG A 1001 61.13 25.74 -1.82
N PRO A 1002 61.48 27.03 -1.81
CA PRO A 1002 61.47 27.84 -3.02
C PRO A 1002 62.54 27.33 -3.99
N ALA A 1003 62.20 27.27 -5.29
CA ALA A 1003 63.25 27.28 -6.32
C ALA A 1003 64.08 28.57 -6.15
N PRO A 1004 65.40 28.56 -6.38
CA PRO A 1004 66.20 29.77 -6.28
C PRO A 1004 65.60 30.87 -7.19
N PRO A 1005 65.69 32.15 -6.78
CA PRO A 1005 65.10 33.26 -7.53
C PRO A 1005 65.64 33.29 -8.96
N PRO A 1006 64.84 33.79 -9.93
CA PRO A 1006 65.25 33.85 -11.31
C PRO A 1006 66.56 34.64 -11.46
N PRO A 1007 67.52 34.22 -12.30
CA PRO A 1007 68.55 35.14 -12.75
C PRO A 1007 67.87 36.27 -13.54
N THR A 1008 68.30 37.50 -13.29
CA THR A 1008 67.87 38.70 -14.01
C THR A 1008 68.04 38.46 -15.52
N PRO A 1009 67.02 38.75 -16.36
CA PRO A 1009 67.18 38.60 -17.80
C PRO A 1009 68.33 39.49 -18.29
N THR A 1010 69.24 38.91 -19.07
CA THR A 1010 70.29 39.66 -19.75
C THR A 1010 69.67 40.62 -20.77
N PRO A 1011 70.30 41.78 -21.05
CA PRO A 1011 69.74 42.82 -21.91
C PRO A 1011 69.35 42.35 -23.33
N GLU A 1012 69.91 41.24 -23.79
CA GLU A 1012 69.61 40.62 -25.10
C GLU A 1012 68.24 39.94 -25.16
N ALA A 1013 67.66 39.53 -24.01
CA ALA A 1013 66.32 38.92 -23.96
C ALA A 1013 65.17 39.93 -24.13
N THR A 1014 65.48 41.23 -24.13
CA THR A 1014 64.48 42.32 -24.22
C THR A 1014 64.22 42.80 -25.66
N LYS A 1015 64.91 42.24 -26.66
CA LYS A 1015 64.78 42.67 -28.07
C LYS A 1015 63.97 41.75 -28.97
N VAL A 1016 63.35 40.70 -28.45
CA VAL A 1016 62.47 39.80 -29.22
C VAL A 1016 61.05 39.88 -28.67
N LEU A 1017 60.45 41.06 -28.75
CA LEU A 1017 59.05 41.30 -28.42
C LEU A 1017 58.46 42.27 -29.45
N GLU A 1018 58.51 41.89 -30.73
CA GLU A 1018 57.66 42.38 -31.82
C GLU A 1018 58.19 41.74 -33.10
N GLU A 1019 57.65 40.57 -33.44
CA GLU A 1019 57.46 40.05 -34.80
C GLU A 1019 57.01 38.59 -34.66
N THR A 1020 55.80 38.31 -35.13
CA THR A 1020 55.28 36.96 -35.31
C THR A 1020 56.07 36.23 -36.39
N PRO A 1021 56.60 35.02 -36.16
CA PRO A 1021 56.92 34.10 -37.23
C PRO A 1021 55.83 33.05 -37.34
N GLU A 1022 55.18 33.05 -38.50
CA GLU A 1022 54.48 31.90 -39.05
C GLU A 1022 55.41 30.67 -39.08
N GLY A 1023 54.83 29.50 -38.81
CA GLY A 1023 55.30 28.20 -39.28
C GLY A 1023 56.78 27.86 -39.08
N VAL A 1024 57.15 27.34 -37.91
CA VAL A 1024 58.39 26.56 -37.77
C VAL A 1024 58.09 25.10 -38.05
N THR A 1025 58.51 24.63 -39.21
CA THR A 1025 58.63 23.21 -39.55
C THR A 1025 59.72 22.56 -38.69
N PRO A 1026 59.51 21.33 -38.18
CA PRO A 1026 60.52 20.63 -37.40
C PRO A 1026 61.74 20.29 -38.27
N GLN A 1027 62.95 20.56 -37.76
CA GLN A 1027 64.18 20.15 -38.43
C GLN A 1027 64.24 18.61 -38.50
N PRO A 1028 64.51 18.02 -39.68
CA PRO A 1028 64.58 16.58 -39.84
C PRO A 1028 65.83 16.04 -39.15
N SER A 1029 65.67 14.96 -38.37
CA SER A 1029 66.83 14.19 -37.89
C SER A 1029 67.58 13.58 -39.08
N GLU A 1030 68.88 13.32 -38.94
CA GLU A 1030 69.72 12.64 -39.94
C GLU A 1030 69.44 11.13 -40.03
N LYS A 1031 68.27 10.64 -39.63
CA LYS A 1031 67.90 9.22 -39.77
C LYS A 1031 66.59 9.04 -40.50
N ARG A 1032 66.45 7.94 -41.23
CA ARG A 1032 65.25 7.61 -42.02
C ARG A 1032 64.79 6.20 -41.68
N ALA A 1033 63.48 6.04 -41.52
CA ALA A 1033 62.90 4.73 -41.24
C ALA A 1033 62.94 3.87 -42.51
N HIS A 1034 63.27 2.59 -42.35
CA HIS A 1034 63.26 1.59 -43.41
C HIS A 1034 62.53 0.34 -42.93
N VAL A 1035 61.65 -0.22 -43.77
CA VAL A 1035 60.86 -1.42 -43.46
C VAL A 1035 61.52 -2.65 -44.06
N HIS A 1036 61.94 -3.58 -43.20
CA HIS A 1036 62.37 -4.93 -43.56
C HIS A 1036 61.15 -5.80 -43.87
N ARG A 1037 60.89 -6.03 -45.16
CA ARG A 1037 59.72 -6.78 -45.62
C ARG A 1037 59.64 -8.19 -45.03
N ASP A 1038 60.79 -8.86 -44.91
CA ASP A 1038 60.88 -10.25 -44.42
C ASP A 1038 60.50 -10.39 -42.94
N LEU A 1039 60.60 -9.30 -42.17
CA LEU A 1039 60.25 -9.25 -40.75
C LEU A 1039 58.84 -8.66 -40.51
N CYS A 1040 58.25 -8.02 -41.52
CA CYS A 1040 57.03 -7.24 -41.35
C CYS A 1040 55.78 -8.13 -41.26
N ILE A 1041 55.10 -8.11 -40.10
CA ILE A 1041 53.82 -8.83 -39.91
C ILE A 1041 52.59 -8.05 -40.44
N ARG A 1042 52.79 -6.90 -41.10
CA ARG A 1042 51.73 -6.09 -41.73
C ARG A 1042 50.63 -5.58 -40.79
N CYS A 1043 50.96 -5.31 -39.52
CA CYS A 1043 50.01 -4.80 -38.52
C CYS A 1043 49.59 -3.33 -38.70
N MET A 1044 50.29 -2.57 -39.55
CA MET A 1044 50.06 -1.15 -39.85
C MET A 1044 50.15 -0.17 -38.67
N ILE A 1045 50.66 -0.60 -37.52
CA ILE A 1045 50.91 0.28 -36.36
C ILE A 1045 51.84 1.43 -36.75
N CYS A 1046 52.90 1.15 -37.50
CA CYS A 1046 53.84 2.18 -37.98
C CYS A 1046 53.18 3.23 -38.89
N VAL A 1047 52.14 2.87 -39.66
CA VAL A 1047 51.36 3.83 -40.48
C VAL A 1047 50.49 4.71 -39.60
N LYS A 1048 49.82 4.10 -38.61
CA LYS A 1048 48.89 4.79 -37.72
C LYS A 1048 49.57 5.75 -36.75
N GLU A 1049 50.72 5.33 -36.21
CA GLU A 1049 51.45 6.08 -35.19
C GLU A 1049 52.49 7.04 -35.80
N CYS A 1050 52.59 7.16 -37.13
CA CYS A 1050 53.50 8.10 -37.77
C CYS A 1050 52.96 9.55 -37.63
N PRO A 1051 53.63 10.42 -36.85
CA PRO A 1051 53.09 11.75 -36.53
C PRO A 1051 53.09 12.71 -37.73
N VAL A 1052 53.91 12.42 -38.75
CA VAL A 1052 54.06 13.25 -39.96
C VAL A 1052 53.49 12.56 -41.21
N GLY A 1053 52.87 11.40 -41.07
CA GLY A 1053 52.29 10.66 -42.21
C GLY A 1053 53.33 10.17 -43.24
N ALA A 1054 54.60 10.03 -42.86
CA ALA A 1054 55.69 9.62 -43.75
C ALA A 1054 55.71 8.12 -44.07
N ILE A 1055 54.74 7.34 -43.60
CA ILE A 1055 54.63 5.91 -43.88
C ILE A 1055 53.26 5.67 -44.49
N GLU A 1056 53.24 5.33 -45.77
CA GLU A 1056 52.03 5.08 -46.53
C GLU A 1056 51.78 3.59 -46.71
N LYS A 1057 50.55 3.25 -47.07
CA LYS A 1057 50.19 1.87 -47.43
C LYS A 1057 50.35 1.70 -48.93
N VAL A 1058 51.12 0.70 -49.34
CA VAL A 1058 51.26 0.31 -50.75
C VAL A 1058 50.82 -1.14 -50.94
N MET A 1059 50.28 -1.42 -52.12
CA MET A 1059 49.89 -2.78 -52.52
C MET A 1059 51.07 -3.44 -53.25
N VAL A 1060 51.52 -4.58 -52.76
CA VAL A 1060 52.51 -5.43 -53.42
C VAL A 1060 51.94 -6.85 -53.45
N ASP A 1061 51.84 -7.46 -54.64
CA ASP A 1061 51.28 -8.80 -54.85
C ASP A 1061 49.90 -9.01 -54.17
N ASP A 1062 48.99 -8.05 -54.35
CA ASP A 1062 47.64 -8.03 -53.76
C ASP A 1062 47.59 -8.00 -52.21
N VAL A 1063 48.68 -7.59 -51.54
CA VAL A 1063 48.72 -7.41 -50.08
C VAL A 1063 49.24 -6.03 -49.66
N GLU A 1064 48.62 -5.45 -48.62
CA GLU A 1064 49.04 -4.16 -48.04
C GLU A 1064 50.38 -4.27 -47.29
N TYR A 1065 51.33 -3.40 -47.64
CA TYR A 1065 52.61 -3.21 -46.95
C TYR A 1065 52.84 -1.74 -46.58
N PRO A 1066 53.47 -1.45 -45.43
CA PRO A 1066 53.91 -0.09 -45.13
C PRO A 1066 55.17 0.27 -45.94
N ARG A 1067 55.14 1.42 -46.62
CA ARG A 1067 56.30 2.01 -47.32
C ARG A 1067 56.62 3.37 -46.71
N VAL A 1068 57.89 3.61 -46.40
CA VAL A 1068 58.34 4.90 -45.90
C VAL A 1068 58.62 5.83 -47.06
N VAL A 1069 57.98 7.00 -47.06
CA VAL A 1069 58.31 8.12 -47.95
C VAL A 1069 59.48 8.88 -47.32
N VAL A 1070 60.68 8.55 -47.78
CA VAL A 1070 61.96 8.99 -47.18
C VAL A 1070 62.06 10.52 -47.08
N GLU A 1071 61.51 11.23 -48.04
CA GLU A 1071 61.51 12.70 -48.10
C GLU A 1071 60.66 13.35 -47.01
N THR A 1072 59.59 12.68 -46.58
CA THR A 1072 58.65 13.16 -45.55
C THR A 1072 59.04 12.66 -44.15
N CYS A 1073 59.91 11.66 -44.06
CA CYS A 1073 60.31 11.05 -42.81
C CYS A 1073 61.26 11.96 -42.02
N ILE A 1074 60.80 12.46 -40.87
CA ILE A 1074 61.62 13.27 -39.95
C ILE A 1074 62.52 12.44 -39.02
N GLY A 1075 62.46 11.11 -39.12
CA GLY A 1075 63.27 10.17 -38.35
C GLY A 1075 63.03 10.16 -36.83
N CYS A 1076 61.79 10.41 -36.39
CA CYS A 1076 61.43 10.48 -34.96
C CYS A 1076 61.49 9.14 -34.19
N GLY A 1077 61.56 7.99 -34.87
CA GLY A 1077 61.73 6.67 -34.25
C GLY A 1077 60.48 6.02 -33.65
N ILE A 1078 59.35 6.73 -33.57
CA ILE A 1078 58.08 6.20 -33.02
C ILE A 1078 57.67 4.90 -33.71
N CYS A 1079 57.76 4.85 -35.03
CA CYS A 1079 57.42 3.64 -35.80
C CYS A 1079 58.32 2.43 -35.50
N GLU A 1080 59.59 2.65 -35.14
CA GLU A 1080 60.51 1.62 -34.69
C GLU A 1080 60.19 1.22 -33.25
N GLU A 1081 59.92 2.17 -32.34
CA GLU A 1081 59.54 1.89 -30.95
C GLU A 1081 58.28 1.04 -30.84
N GLU A 1082 57.23 1.41 -31.57
CA GLU A 1082 55.92 0.74 -31.58
C GLU A 1082 55.89 -0.53 -32.44
N CYS A 1083 57.01 -0.91 -33.07
CA CYS A 1083 57.06 -2.11 -33.90
C CYS A 1083 56.98 -3.38 -33.01
N PRO A 1084 55.91 -4.20 -33.13
CA PRO A 1084 55.71 -5.34 -32.22
C PRO A 1084 56.55 -6.58 -32.58
N THR A 1085 57.45 -6.47 -33.56
CA THR A 1085 58.27 -7.59 -34.04
C THR A 1085 59.67 -7.54 -33.42
N ASP A 1086 60.24 -8.72 -33.14
CA ASP A 1086 61.61 -8.87 -32.63
C ASP A 1086 62.34 -9.96 -33.43
N PRO A 1087 63.35 -9.64 -34.26
CA PRO A 1087 63.88 -8.30 -34.51
C PRO A 1087 62.87 -7.35 -35.17
N LYS A 1088 62.93 -6.06 -34.81
CA LYS A 1088 62.05 -5.01 -35.34
C LYS A 1088 62.08 -4.93 -36.86
N ALA A 1089 60.89 -5.01 -37.47
CA ALA A 1089 60.66 -4.95 -38.90
C ALA A 1089 60.76 -3.54 -39.50
N ILE A 1090 60.74 -2.47 -38.70
CA ILE A 1090 61.02 -1.12 -39.16
C ILE A 1090 62.06 -0.48 -38.23
N ARG A 1091 63.10 0.11 -38.81
CA ARG A 1091 64.24 0.67 -38.07
C ARG A 1091 64.73 1.97 -38.67
N LEU A 1092 65.35 2.83 -37.85
CA LEU A 1092 66.02 4.04 -38.30
C LEU A 1092 67.46 3.77 -38.74
N TYR A 1093 67.79 4.22 -39.95
CA TYR A 1093 69.14 4.19 -40.52
C TYR A 1093 69.65 5.61 -40.76
N ALA A 1094 70.96 5.82 -40.65
CA ALA A 1094 71.58 7.00 -41.25
C ALA A 1094 71.45 6.93 -42.79
N PRO A 1095 71.35 8.07 -43.52
CA PRO A 1095 71.21 8.11 -44.97
C PRO A 1095 72.24 7.27 -45.73
N GLU A 1096 73.46 7.18 -45.19
CA GLU A 1096 74.60 6.44 -45.75
C GLU A 1096 74.51 4.92 -45.54
N GLU A 1097 73.65 4.46 -44.61
CA GLU A 1097 73.47 3.07 -44.20
C GLU A 1097 72.12 2.48 -44.67
N LEU A 1098 71.36 3.22 -45.47
CA LEU A 1098 70.07 2.76 -45.99
C LEU A 1098 70.29 1.54 -46.91
N PRO A 1099 69.65 0.38 -46.62
CA PRO A 1099 69.65 -0.75 -47.54
C PRO A 1099 69.05 -0.33 -48.89
N GLU A 1100 69.66 -0.75 -50.01
CA GLU A 1100 69.03 -0.57 -51.33
C GLU A 1100 67.65 -1.26 -51.33
N SER A 1101 66.66 -0.53 -51.82
CA SER A 1101 65.22 -0.76 -51.63
C SER A 1101 64.66 -2.06 -52.20
#